data_AF-A0A8C1M640-F1
#
_entry.id   AF-A0A8C1M640-F1
#
_cell.length_a   1.000
_cell.length_b   1.000
_cell.length_c   1.000
_cell.angle_alpha   90.00
_cell.angle_beta   90.00
_cell.angle_gamma   90.00
#
_symmetry.space_group_name_H-M   'P 1'
#
loop_
_entity.id
_entity.type
_entity.pdbx_description
1 polymer ?
#
loop_
_entity_poly.entity_id
_entity_poly.type
_entity_poly.pdbx_seq_one_letter_code
_entity_poly.pdbx_strand_id
1 'polypeptide(L)'
;MASVILQGLEIHFYLPETHQIIHLSGSFTAEELCVEAAKKLGVSPLCSSLFALYDEFSKIWYPPNHSFTIDETTRLKLYYRLRYSWTCLLSFSFSSLFCVIFEMMLHIYVVMADSILRTGMGHLLLRLLLQCSDTVSSEGRGLQERLYKNYIPKVLYKSIRHRNILTRLRIANVFKVFLEEFTRNTVQGNKIKTHDLKVKYMSTLETLTKNFGQEVFEPSSLIIHENEQMITDSSSAFYVCVLLQELKLASYEEALSFASLVDGYFRLTVDAHHFLCRDVAPVSLEKNLREGCHGPIKLVHVLIILEMESNVLKLLFMKQEKHLGQGTCTNIYSGKLNLINEDDDGLSGHEVVDVVLKMLAAGHISAFLDTVSVMQQISHKNMVLMYGVCMHSMDIIMVEEFVQHGPLDLFMRNHRSELTPSWKFQVAEQLSSVLSYLEDKKLVHGYVCAKNVLLKLDGLEGQGGPFIKLSDPGLSITVLSQTECIDRIPWIAPECVKNPKALSIAADKWGFGTTLWEICYNGEVPLREKKLSERFYEVCGTLVTPSISELADLISQCMNYDPKKRPFFRAIVRELGRIKEQHEKGISLHLMEAIPPQETDPTDFKRRFLKKIRKLGEGNFGMVELCLYDPKGDQTGELVAVKSLKTENESSNLRREISTIRNLYHENIVKYKGICNDEGGANIKLIMEYLPSGSLKEYLPRNKSKTDQKRLLNYALQICQGMEYLGSQNYIHRDLAARNILVENESLVKIGDFGLTKSIKDDKEYYKVTEEQDSPVYWYAPECLLNRKFYKASDVWSFGVTLYEIMTYCDRDNSPPQVFLKTIGRSHGQMTMARLVEALEKGWRMPRPDSCPEMVYSQMYRCWSQAPENRVDFKGLIKEFEFLLTRENI
;
A
#
# COMPACT_ATOMS: atom_id res chain seq x y z
N MET A 1 25.30 37.35 24.13
CA MET A 1 24.49 38.24 23.27
C MET A 1 23.05 37.86 23.50
N ALA A 2 22.28 38.73 24.15
CA ALA A 2 20.84 38.55 24.30
C ALA A 2 20.20 38.68 22.92
N SER A 3 19.36 37.72 22.52
CA SER A 3 18.61 37.80 21.25
C SER A 3 17.59 38.92 21.37
N VAL A 4 17.65 39.88 20.45
CA VAL A 4 16.60 40.88 20.24
C VAL A 4 15.34 40.10 19.82
N ILE A 5 14.34 40.02 20.69
CA ILE A 5 13.03 39.45 20.33
C ILE A 5 12.35 40.50 19.44
N LEU A 6 12.08 40.16 18.19
CA LEU A 6 11.35 41.03 17.28
C LEU A 6 9.86 41.05 17.68
N GLN A 7 9.17 42.11 17.28
CA GLN A 7 7.74 42.32 17.52
C GLN A 7 6.91 41.24 16.81
N GLY A 8 5.95 40.61 17.52
CA GLY A 8 5.07 39.57 16.98
C GLY A 8 5.21 38.19 17.66
N LEU A 9 4.73 37.16 16.96
CA LEU A 9 4.88 35.75 17.32
C LEU A 9 5.87 35.09 16.36
N GLU A 10 6.90 34.46 16.91
CA GLU A 10 7.90 33.71 16.15
C GLU A 10 7.80 32.22 16.43
N ILE A 11 7.70 31.41 15.38
CA ILE A 11 7.80 29.94 15.45
C ILE A 11 9.19 29.51 15.02
N HIS A 12 9.95 28.99 15.97
CA HIS A 12 11.31 28.54 15.79
C HIS A 12 11.37 27.04 15.51
N PHE A 13 12.33 26.67 14.67
CA PHE A 13 12.63 25.30 14.30
C PHE A 13 13.98 24.89 14.85
N TYR A 14 14.17 23.58 14.96
CA TYR A 14 15.42 22.99 15.41
C TYR A 14 16.42 22.74 14.28
N LEU A 15 16.01 22.91 13.03
CA LEU A 15 16.91 22.78 11.88
C LEU A 15 17.75 24.07 11.72
N PRO A 16 19.10 23.99 11.75
CA PRO A 16 19.97 25.18 11.72
C PRO A 16 19.80 26.08 10.49
N GLU A 17 19.31 25.51 9.39
CA GLU A 17 19.14 26.18 8.10
C GLU A 17 17.70 26.69 7.88
N THR A 18 16.76 26.35 8.76
CA THR A 18 15.36 26.71 8.61
C THR A 18 15.06 28.02 9.35
N HIS A 19 14.68 29.03 8.58
CA HIS A 19 14.27 30.33 9.11
C HIS A 19 12.93 30.21 9.87
N GLN A 20 12.78 30.98 10.94
CA GLN A 20 11.54 31.04 11.72
C GLN A 20 10.33 31.49 10.89
N ILE A 21 9.12 31.15 11.32
CA ILE A 21 7.88 31.78 10.83
C ILE A 21 7.58 32.97 11.73
N ILE A 22 7.19 34.11 11.16
CA ILE A 22 6.93 35.34 11.89
C ILE A 22 5.54 35.86 11.54
N HIS A 23 4.71 36.05 12.57
CA HIS A 23 3.40 36.69 12.45
C HIS A 23 3.44 38.02 13.21
N LEU A 24 3.13 39.12 12.52
CA LEU A 24 3.14 40.47 13.09
C LEU A 24 1.77 40.93 13.59
N SER A 25 0.70 40.34 13.07
CA SER A 25 -0.68 40.60 13.47
C SER A 25 -1.62 39.45 13.06
N GLY A 26 -2.78 39.36 13.69
CA GLY A 26 -3.82 38.39 13.36
C GLY A 26 -4.25 37.50 14.52
N SER A 27 -5.21 36.62 14.28
CA SER A 27 -5.69 35.64 15.27
C SER A 27 -5.50 34.25 14.69
N PHE A 28 -4.76 33.40 15.39
CA PHE A 28 -4.43 32.05 14.93
C PHE A 28 -4.61 31.05 16.07
N THR A 29 -5.09 29.86 15.75
CA THR A 29 -5.07 28.73 16.69
C THR A 29 -3.70 28.06 16.68
N ALA A 30 -3.33 27.41 17.77
CA ALA A 30 -2.10 26.61 17.83
C ALA A 30 -2.09 25.51 16.76
N GLU A 31 -3.25 24.92 16.46
CA GLU A 31 -3.42 23.95 15.39
C GLU A 31 -3.05 24.53 14.02
N GLU A 32 -3.56 25.72 13.66
CA GLU A 32 -3.26 26.39 12.38
C GLU A 32 -1.77 26.70 12.25
N LEU A 33 -1.15 27.23 13.31
CA LEU A 33 0.28 27.52 13.35
C LEU A 33 1.12 26.24 13.25
N CYS A 34 0.70 25.14 13.88
CA CYS A 34 1.32 23.81 13.73
C CYS A 34 1.21 23.28 12.31
N VAL A 35 0.08 23.47 11.62
CA VAL A 35 -0.11 23.06 10.22
C VAL A 35 0.80 23.88 9.30
N GLU A 36 0.95 25.18 9.53
CA GLU A 36 1.86 26.03 8.77
C GLU A 36 3.33 25.61 8.97
N ALA A 37 3.72 25.38 10.23
CA ALA A 37 5.04 24.88 10.59
C ALA A 37 5.34 23.51 9.95
N ALA A 38 4.37 22.59 9.96
CA ALA A 38 4.47 21.28 9.31
C ALA A 38 4.73 21.42 7.81
N LYS A 39 3.96 22.27 7.11
CA LYS A 39 4.10 22.54 5.68
C LYS A 39 5.50 23.09 5.35
N LYS A 40 6.00 24.04 6.15
CA LYS A 40 7.34 24.64 5.94
C LYS A 40 8.46 23.61 6.06
N LEU A 41 8.28 22.60 6.92
CA LEU A 41 9.24 21.53 7.13
C LEU A 41 9.04 20.31 6.21
N GLY A 42 7.97 20.27 5.41
CA GLY A 42 7.61 19.08 4.63
C GLY A 42 7.16 17.90 5.49
N VAL A 43 6.66 18.14 6.71
CA VAL A 43 6.10 17.11 7.60
C VAL A 43 4.77 16.63 7.00
N SER A 44 4.60 15.30 6.90
CA SER A 44 3.36 14.73 6.33
C SER A 44 2.14 14.97 7.24
N PRO A 45 0.90 14.98 6.71
CA PRO A 45 -0.32 15.15 7.52
C PRO A 45 -0.48 14.12 8.60
N LEU A 46 -0.02 12.92 8.28
CA LEU A 46 -0.13 11.77 9.14
C LEU A 46 0.79 11.92 10.35
N CYS A 47 1.81 12.77 10.26
CA CYS A 47 2.78 13.04 11.31
C CYS A 47 2.60 14.41 11.97
N SER A 48 1.83 15.34 11.39
CA SER A 48 1.67 16.69 11.95
C SER A 48 1.07 16.68 13.36
N SER A 49 0.20 15.71 13.64
CA SER A 49 -0.42 15.48 14.96
C SER A 49 0.56 15.03 16.04
N LEU A 50 1.79 14.62 15.68
CA LEU A 50 2.84 14.27 16.63
C LEU A 50 3.55 15.50 17.21
N PHE A 51 3.36 16.67 16.59
CA PHE A 51 4.02 17.92 16.94
C PHE A 51 3.05 18.90 17.60
N ALA A 52 3.60 19.79 18.42
CA ALA A 52 2.87 20.87 19.08
C ALA A 52 3.78 22.10 19.24
N LEU A 53 3.20 23.21 19.68
CA LEU A 53 3.94 24.42 20.01
C LEU A 53 4.33 24.43 21.49
N TYR A 54 5.60 24.65 21.75
CA TYR A 54 6.19 24.72 23.08
C TYR A 54 6.76 26.11 23.35
N ASP A 55 6.46 26.68 24.50
CA ASP A 55 7.11 27.89 25.02
C ASP A 55 8.19 27.51 26.04
N GLU A 56 9.45 27.85 25.74
CA GLU A 56 10.57 27.60 26.63
C GLU A 56 10.56 28.47 27.90
N PHE A 57 9.96 29.67 27.84
CA PHE A 57 9.93 30.60 28.95
C PHE A 57 8.96 30.13 30.04
N SER A 58 7.72 29.83 29.65
CA SER A 58 6.71 29.30 30.58
C SER A 58 6.82 27.79 30.81
N LYS A 59 7.56 27.07 29.94
CA LYS A 59 7.65 25.60 29.91
C LYS A 59 6.31 24.90 29.66
N ILE A 60 5.45 25.53 28.88
CA ILE A 60 4.10 25.06 28.60
C ILE A 60 3.98 24.66 27.13
N TRP A 61 3.26 23.57 26.87
CA TRP A 61 2.75 23.26 25.54
C TRP A 61 1.36 23.80 25.36
N TYR A 62 1.13 24.47 24.24
CA TYR A 62 -0.18 25.00 23.90
C TYR A 62 -1.10 23.91 23.34
N PRO A 63 -2.34 23.81 23.84
CA PRO A 63 -3.32 22.89 23.27
C PRO A 63 -3.73 23.37 21.86
N PRO A 64 -4.16 22.45 20.97
CA PRO A 64 -4.51 22.75 19.57
C PRO A 64 -5.49 23.92 19.36
N ASN A 65 -6.49 24.08 20.22
CA ASN A 65 -7.47 25.17 20.15
C ASN A 65 -7.01 26.49 20.78
N HIS A 66 -5.83 26.54 21.39
CA HIS A 66 -5.34 27.78 22.00
C HIS A 66 -5.26 28.87 20.93
N SER A 67 -5.92 30.00 21.19
CA SER A 67 -5.96 31.11 20.24
C SER A 67 -4.95 32.19 20.62
N PHE A 68 -4.02 32.47 19.71
CA PHE A 68 -3.09 33.58 19.78
C PHE A 68 -3.69 34.79 19.08
N THR A 69 -3.93 35.87 19.83
CA THR A 69 -4.20 37.19 19.25
C THR A 69 -2.90 37.97 19.23
N ILE A 70 -2.44 38.30 18.02
CA ILE A 70 -1.15 38.95 17.78
C ILE A 70 -1.40 40.42 17.46
N ASP A 71 -0.79 41.27 18.28
CA ASP A 71 -0.84 42.72 18.16
C ASP A 71 0.57 43.34 18.29
N GLU A 72 0.63 44.67 18.25
CA GLU A 72 1.90 45.40 18.33
C GLU A 72 2.64 45.20 19.67
N THR A 73 1.96 44.73 20.71
CA THR A 73 2.54 44.43 22.03
C THR A 73 3.02 43.00 22.17
N THR A 74 2.62 42.11 21.27
CA THR A 74 2.93 40.68 21.32
C THR A 74 4.42 40.42 21.11
N ARG A 75 5.03 39.60 21.99
CA ARG A 75 6.45 39.22 21.96
C ARG A 75 6.57 37.74 22.32
N LEU A 76 6.06 36.86 21.46
CA LEU A 76 6.01 35.41 21.73
C LEU A 76 7.07 34.67 20.92
N LYS A 77 7.81 33.79 21.60
CA LYS A 77 8.76 32.89 20.96
C LYS A 77 8.35 31.45 21.24
N LEU A 78 7.80 30.80 20.22
CA LEU A 78 7.32 29.43 20.29
C LEU A 78 8.25 28.52 19.50
N TYR A 79 8.27 27.25 19.88
CA TYR A 79 9.06 26.23 19.21
C TYR A 79 8.15 25.12 18.73
N TYR A 80 8.23 24.82 17.43
CA TYR A 80 7.56 23.66 16.86
C TYR A 80 8.35 22.40 17.20
N ARG A 81 7.77 21.53 18.05
CA ARG A 81 8.46 20.38 18.65
C ARG A 81 7.62 19.13 18.60
N LEU A 82 8.29 18.00 18.54
CA LEU A 82 7.65 16.70 18.73
C LEU A 82 7.22 16.59 20.20
N ARG A 83 5.96 16.28 20.45
CA ARG A 83 5.40 16.11 21.79
C ARG A 83 4.98 14.67 22.06
N TYR A 84 4.31 14.06 21.09
CA TYR A 84 3.75 12.72 21.24
C TYR A 84 4.73 11.70 20.66
N SER A 85 5.61 11.19 21.52
CA SER A 85 6.63 10.23 21.15
C SER A 85 6.31 8.82 21.65
N TRP A 86 6.32 7.85 20.75
CA TRP A 86 6.17 6.44 21.13
C TRP A 86 7.53 5.83 21.45
N THR A 87 7.71 5.34 22.68
CA THR A 87 8.86 4.48 23.07
C THR A 87 8.85 3.14 22.31
N CYS A 88 7.70 2.64 21.86
CA CYS A 88 7.60 1.43 21.03
C CYS A 88 8.11 1.58 19.58
N LEU A 89 8.56 2.76 19.12
CA LEU A 89 9.14 2.88 17.76
C LEU A 89 10.47 2.12 17.58
N LEU A 90 11.12 1.71 18.67
CA LEU A 90 12.34 0.88 18.59
C LEU A 90 12.05 -0.62 18.40
N SER A 91 10.79 -1.06 18.56
CA SER A 91 10.38 -2.47 18.42
C SER A 91 9.66 -2.79 17.10
N PHE A 92 9.40 -1.81 16.23
CA PHE A 92 8.78 -2.03 14.91
C PHE A 92 9.82 -1.96 13.78
N SER A 93 9.85 -2.97 12.90
CA SER A 93 10.86 -3.06 11.84
C SER A 93 10.55 -2.14 10.65
N PHE A 94 11.53 -1.29 10.37
CA PHE A 94 11.81 -0.41 9.22
C PHE A 94 11.06 -0.64 7.89
N SER A 95 10.20 0.32 7.54
CA SER A 95 9.82 0.67 6.16
C SER A 95 10.65 1.87 5.66
N SER A 96 10.75 2.08 4.35
CA SER A 96 11.43 3.22 3.74
C SER A 96 10.81 4.59 4.07
N LEU A 97 9.53 4.64 4.50
CA LEU A 97 8.97 5.86 5.10
C LEU A 97 9.24 5.98 6.60
N PHE A 98 9.53 4.87 7.30
CA PHE A 98 10.21 4.93 8.60
C PHE A 98 11.50 5.72 8.42
N CYS A 99 12.30 5.50 7.37
CA CYS A 99 13.47 6.35 7.12
C CYS A 99 13.14 7.84 6.96
N VAL A 100 12.01 8.26 6.38
CA VAL A 100 11.68 9.70 6.21
C VAL A 100 11.14 10.31 7.51
N ILE A 101 10.21 9.64 8.17
CA ILE A 101 9.67 10.05 9.48
C ILE A 101 10.78 10.01 10.53
N PHE A 102 11.63 8.98 10.51
CA PHE A 102 12.79 8.82 11.38
C PHE A 102 13.94 9.77 11.01
N GLU A 103 14.17 10.11 9.74
CA GLU A 103 15.14 11.16 9.34
C GLU A 103 14.70 12.53 9.86
N MET A 104 13.41 12.87 9.76
CA MET A 104 12.84 14.12 10.28
C MET A 104 12.74 14.14 11.80
N MET A 105 12.23 13.07 12.41
CA MET A 105 12.19 12.89 13.86
C MET A 105 13.60 12.91 14.43
N LEU A 106 14.59 12.26 13.81
CA LEU A 106 15.97 12.37 14.27
C LEU A 106 16.53 13.76 14.06
N HIS A 107 16.31 14.44 12.94
CA HIS A 107 16.81 15.81 12.80
C HIS A 107 16.27 16.72 13.92
N ILE A 108 15.01 16.52 14.32
CA ILE A 108 14.36 17.28 15.39
C ILE A 108 14.85 16.79 16.78
N TYR A 109 14.95 15.48 17.02
CA TYR A 109 15.43 14.88 18.28
C TYR A 109 16.91 15.13 18.56
N VAL A 110 17.76 15.04 17.53
CA VAL A 110 19.21 15.30 17.59
C VAL A 110 19.50 16.71 18.07
N VAL A 111 18.65 17.66 17.68
CA VAL A 111 18.78 19.05 18.08
C VAL A 111 18.05 19.31 19.40
N MET A 112 16.92 18.66 19.71
CA MET A 112 16.29 18.74 21.03
C MET A 112 17.20 18.20 22.16
N ALA A 113 17.96 17.14 21.88
CA ALA A 113 19.01 16.60 22.74
C ALA A 113 20.12 17.61 23.09
N ASP A 114 20.35 18.63 22.24
CA ASP A 114 21.28 19.75 22.46
C ASP A 114 20.90 20.60 23.68
N SER A 115 19.62 20.58 24.09
CA SER A 115 19.13 21.27 25.29
C SER A 115 19.10 20.40 26.56
N ILE A 116 19.04 19.07 26.44
CA ILE A 116 18.82 18.14 27.56
C ILE A 116 20.10 17.40 28.02
N LEU A 117 21.07 17.12 27.16
CA LEU A 117 22.21 16.24 27.52
C LEU A 117 23.44 16.99 28.06
N ARG A 118 23.59 16.95 29.39
CA ARG A 118 24.82 17.33 30.12
C ARG A 118 25.93 16.27 30.08
N THR A 119 25.77 15.15 29.37
CA THR A 119 26.72 14.01 29.40
C THR A 119 27.53 13.85 28.10
N GLY A 120 28.54 14.72 27.95
CA GLY A 120 29.90 14.47 27.43
C GLY A 120 30.17 13.70 26.12
N MET A 121 29.68 12.46 25.98
CA MET A 121 30.23 11.46 25.04
C MET A 121 29.28 11.10 23.89
N GLY A 122 27.96 11.01 24.14
CA GLY A 122 26.97 10.70 23.10
C GLY A 122 26.82 11.81 22.05
N HIS A 123 26.90 13.07 22.51
CA HIS A 123 26.76 14.27 21.67
C HIS A 123 27.88 14.43 20.64
N LEU A 124 29.09 14.05 21.04
CA LEU A 124 30.30 14.12 20.24
C LEU A 124 30.29 13.06 19.15
N LEU A 125 29.78 11.87 19.44
CA LEU A 125 29.62 10.79 18.45
C LEU A 125 28.65 11.22 17.33
N LEU A 126 27.51 11.83 17.67
CA LEU A 126 26.46 12.21 16.71
C LEU A 126 26.87 13.29 15.69
N ARG A 127 27.53 14.38 16.11
CA ARG A 127 27.99 15.42 15.17
C ARG A 127 29.12 14.95 14.27
N LEU A 128 29.94 14.02 14.78
CA LEU A 128 30.98 13.35 14.01
C LEU A 128 30.37 12.39 12.95
N LEU A 129 29.27 11.71 13.28
CA LEU A 129 28.56 10.80 12.38
C LEU A 129 27.77 11.53 11.28
N LEU A 130 27.12 12.65 11.59
CA LEU A 130 26.33 13.44 10.62
C LEU A 130 27.20 14.13 9.56
N GLN A 131 28.43 14.54 9.91
CA GLN A 131 29.31 15.22 8.95
C GLN A 131 30.13 14.24 8.10
N CYS A 132 30.32 13.01 8.58
CA CYS A 132 30.89 11.94 7.74
C CYS A 132 30.00 11.59 6.53
N SER A 133 28.68 11.80 6.60
CA SER A 133 27.80 11.61 5.42
C SER A 133 27.91 12.72 4.37
N ASP A 134 28.22 13.96 4.78
CA ASP A 134 28.38 15.08 3.85
C ASP A 134 29.75 15.08 3.15
N THR A 135 30.77 14.50 3.78
CA THR A 135 32.15 14.45 3.22
C THR A 135 32.38 13.34 2.19
N VAL A 136 31.39 12.50 1.89
CA VAL A 136 31.51 11.47 0.83
C VAL A 136 31.30 12.08 -0.57
N SER A 137 30.86 13.34 -0.67
CA SER A 137 30.58 14.02 -1.94
C SER A 137 31.58 15.11 -2.35
N SER A 138 32.63 15.40 -1.56
CA SER A 138 33.65 16.37 -1.98
C SER A 138 35.07 15.99 -1.55
N GLU A 139 35.97 15.91 -2.54
CA GLU A 139 37.41 15.76 -2.34
C GLU A 139 37.95 16.91 -1.48
N GLY A 140 38.48 16.58 -0.29
CA GLY A 140 39.01 17.59 0.61
C GLY A 140 39.79 17.04 1.80
N ARG A 141 40.93 16.39 1.54
CA ARG A 141 41.95 16.13 2.59
C ARG A 141 42.60 17.46 2.99
N GLY A 142 41.98 18.20 3.92
CA GLY A 142 42.57 19.47 4.38
C GLY A 142 42.02 20.11 5.66
N LEU A 143 40.86 19.68 6.19
CA LEU A 143 40.17 20.45 7.26
C LEU A 143 40.10 19.78 8.66
N GLN A 144 40.87 18.74 8.95
CA GLN A 144 40.66 17.94 10.17
C GLN A 144 41.30 18.47 11.46
N GLU A 145 42.18 19.49 11.45
CA GLU A 145 42.88 19.90 12.68
C GLU A 145 42.18 20.98 13.54
N ARG A 146 41.17 21.69 13.02
CA ARG A 146 40.59 22.86 13.73
C ARG A 146 39.19 22.69 14.34
N LEU A 147 38.50 21.56 14.15
CA LEU A 147 37.05 21.49 14.41
C LEU A 147 36.59 20.67 15.64
N TYR A 148 37.44 19.83 16.27
CA TYR A 148 37.00 18.98 17.41
C TYR A 148 36.37 19.76 18.57
N LYS A 149 36.74 21.03 18.72
CA LYS A 149 36.26 21.97 19.74
C LYS A 149 34.78 22.33 19.59
N ASN A 150 34.23 22.25 18.38
CA ASN A 150 32.81 22.50 18.08
C ASN A 150 31.93 21.27 18.33
N TYR A 151 32.53 20.12 18.62
CA TYR A 151 31.86 18.84 18.78
C TYR A 151 31.79 18.36 20.25
N ILE A 152 32.46 19.08 21.16
CA ILE A 152 32.48 18.79 22.60
C ILE A 152 31.47 19.70 23.31
N PRO A 153 30.65 19.18 24.25
CA PRO A 153 29.74 20.01 25.05
C PRO A 153 30.47 21.20 25.69
N LYS A 154 29.86 22.39 25.68
CA LYS A 154 30.49 23.64 26.15
C LYS A 154 31.11 23.53 27.55
N VAL A 155 30.52 22.71 28.43
CA VAL A 155 31.02 22.44 29.79
C VAL A 155 32.31 21.61 29.77
N LEU A 156 32.35 20.54 28.96
CA LEU A 156 33.53 19.69 28.78
C LEU A 156 34.63 20.45 28.03
N TYR A 157 34.27 21.27 27.04
CA TYR A 157 35.20 22.16 26.35
C TYR A 157 35.84 23.18 27.29
N LYS A 158 35.05 23.79 28.20
CA LYS A 158 35.59 24.66 29.27
C LYS A 158 36.58 23.89 30.14
N SER A 159 36.23 22.68 30.60
CA SER A 159 37.13 21.83 31.41
C SER A 159 38.43 21.47 30.68
N ILE A 160 38.36 21.13 29.38
CA ILE A 160 39.52 20.81 28.55
C ILE A 160 40.40 22.05 28.33
N ARG A 161 39.80 23.24 28.16
CA ARG A 161 40.54 24.50 27.97
C ARG A 161 41.43 24.83 29.17
N HIS A 162 41.02 24.49 30.38
CA HIS A 162 41.80 24.70 31.59
C HIS A 162 42.94 23.69 31.81
N ARG A 163 43.07 22.65 30.98
CA ARG A 163 44.17 21.67 31.08
C ARG A 163 45.44 22.13 30.35
N ASN A 164 46.58 21.56 30.75
CA ASN A 164 47.87 21.84 30.13
C ASN A 164 47.92 21.44 28.64
N ILE A 165 48.85 22.03 27.88
CA ILE A 165 48.88 21.91 26.42
C ILE A 165 49.10 20.48 25.93
N LEU A 166 49.92 19.69 26.62
CA LEU A 166 50.16 18.27 26.35
C LEU A 166 48.89 17.44 26.52
N THR A 167 48.10 17.71 27.56
CA THR A 167 46.83 17.01 27.80
C THR A 167 45.80 17.37 26.73
N ARG A 168 45.73 18.64 26.31
CA ARG A 168 44.83 19.07 25.22
C ARG A 168 45.20 18.43 23.88
N LEU A 169 46.50 18.31 23.57
CA LEU A 169 46.98 17.62 22.37
C LEU A 169 46.70 16.12 22.41
N ARG A 170 46.89 15.47 23.57
CA ARG A 170 46.54 14.06 23.77
C ARG A 170 45.05 13.81 23.54
N ILE A 171 44.18 14.63 24.13
CA ILE A 171 42.73 14.52 23.96
C ILE A 171 42.35 14.69 22.47
N ALA A 172 42.92 15.68 21.78
CA ALA A 172 42.68 15.88 20.36
C ALA A 172 43.14 14.68 19.50
N ASN A 173 44.29 14.08 19.82
CA ASN A 173 44.82 12.94 19.11
C ASN A 173 43.98 11.66 19.33
N VAL A 174 43.50 11.45 20.56
CA VAL A 174 42.58 10.33 20.88
C VAL A 174 41.29 10.44 20.07
N PHE A 175 40.70 11.64 19.96
CA PHE A 175 39.51 11.84 19.14
C PHE A 175 39.76 11.61 17.65
N LYS A 176 40.91 12.06 17.15
CA LYS A 176 41.32 11.86 15.76
C LYS A 176 41.45 10.37 15.41
N VAL A 177 42.18 9.61 16.23
CA VAL A 177 42.38 8.16 16.01
C VAL A 177 41.06 7.40 16.06
N PHE A 178 40.20 7.70 17.05
CA PHE A 178 38.88 7.09 17.16
C PHE A 178 38.01 7.32 15.91
N LEU A 179 37.99 8.56 15.40
CA LEU A 179 37.24 8.93 14.19
C LEU A 179 37.72 8.17 12.95
N GLU A 180 39.03 8.10 12.76
CA GLU A 180 39.63 7.41 11.61
C GLU A 180 39.32 5.91 11.65
N GLU A 181 39.36 5.30 12.83
CA GLU A 181 39.07 3.88 13.02
C GLU A 181 37.58 3.57 12.86
N PHE A 182 36.70 4.41 13.43
CA PHE A 182 35.25 4.28 13.31
C PHE A 182 34.78 4.41 11.85
N THR A 183 35.25 5.41 11.12
CA THR A 183 34.87 5.62 9.71
C THR A 183 35.34 4.48 8.81
N ARG A 184 36.56 3.97 9.04
CA ARG A 184 37.14 2.87 8.24
C ARG A 184 36.46 1.54 8.52
N ASN A 185 36.36 1.16 9.80
CA ASN A 185 35.95 -0.18 10.20
C ASN A 185 34.43 -0.34 10.36
N THR A 186 33.70 0.74 10.66
CA THR A 186 32.25 0.69 10.91
C THR A 186 31.44 1.26 9.74
N VAL A 187 31.83 2.40 9.17
CA VAL A 187 31.05 3.06 8.09
C VAL A 187 31.37 2.47 6.70
N GLN A 188 32.65 2.48 6.30
CA GLN A 188 33.07 2.02 4.97
C GLN A 188 33.11 0.48 4.85
N GLY A 189 33.61 -0.23 5.86
CA GLY A 189 33.76 -1.70 5.83
C GLY A 189 32.44 -2.48 5.81
N ASN A 190 31.36 -1.95 6.39
CA ASN A 190 30.08 -2.66 6.58
C ASN A 190 28.89 -2.06 5.79
N LYS A 191 29.13 -1.07 4.91
CA LYS A 191 28.08 -0.35 4.14
C LYS A 191 26.94 0.19 5.02
N ILE A 192 27.25 0.64 6.24
CA ILE A 192 26.25 1.17 7.20
C ILE A 192 25.77 2.54 6.71
N LYS A 193 24.45 2.73 6.61
CA LYS A 193 23.84 3.99 6.14
C LYS A 193 23.73 4.99 7.30
N THR A 194 23.62 6.29 6.97
CA THR A 194 23.42 7.38 7.95
C THR A 194 22.24 7.08 8.90
N HIS A 195 21.18 6.48 8.37
CA HIS A 195 20.03 5.99 9.11
C HIS A 195 20.39 5.02 10.26
N ASP A 196 21.25 4.03 10.01
CA ASP A 196 21.56 2.98 10.99
C ASP A 196 22.34 3.54 12.19
N LEU A 197 23.19 4.54 11.91
CA LEU A 197 23.94 5.29 12.91
C LEU A 197 23.01 6.12 13.81
N LYS A 198 22.00 6.74 13.20
CA LYS A 198 20.95 7.51 13.86
C LYS A 198 20.11 6.61 14.79
N VAL A 199 19.72 5.40 14.37
CA VAL A 199 19.03 4.42 15.23
C VAL A 199 19.86 4.06 16.45
N LYS A 200 21.14 3.73 16.24
CA LYS A 200 22.02 3.30 17.32
C LYS A 200 22.19 4.37 18.39
N TYR A 201 22.19 5.65 17.99
CA TYR A 201 22.24 6.78 18.91
C TYR A 201 20.99 6.88 19.80
N MET A 202 19.79 6.77 19.22
CA MET A 202 18.53 6.85 19.98
C MET A 202 18.43 5.75 21.03
N SER A 203 18.77 4.50 20.68
CA SER A 203 18.85 3.38 21.62
C SER A 203 19.89 3.60 22.73
N THR A 204 21.01 4.25 22.40
CA THR A 204 22.04 4.61 23.40
C THR A 204 21.54 5.72 24.33
N LEU A 205 20.82 6.72 23.82
CA LEU A 205 20.23 7.78 24.63
C LEU A 205 19.19 7.25 25.61
N GLU A 206 18.26 6.42 25.14
CA GLU A 206 17.25 5.77 25.98
C GLU A 206 17.90 5.03 27.16
N THR A 207 19.03 4.37 26.93
CA THR A 207 19.79 3.68 27.98
C THR A 207 20.48 4.65 28.96
N LEU A 208 20.90 5.83 28.48
CA LEU A 208 21.68 6.79 29.26
C LEU A 208 20.84 7.84 30.00
N THR A 209 19.60 8.08 29.59
CA THR A 209 18.72 9.11 30.17
C THR A 209 17.45 8.48 30.75
N LYS A 210 17.37 8.45 32.09
CA LYS A 210 16.33 7.76 32.87
C LYS A 210 14.88 8.16 32.53
N ASN A 211 14.67 9.34 31.95
CA ASN A 211 13.34 9.88 31.61
C ASN A 211 13.24 10.23 30.10
N PHE A 212 13.98 9.54 29.24
CA PHE A 212 13.94 9.78 27.80
C PHE A 212 12.52 9.56 27.26
N GLY A 213 11.95 10.55 26.56
CA GLY A 213 10.61 10.45 25.99
C GLY A 213 9.46 10.58 27.00
N GLN A 214 9.71 11.06 28.22
CA GLN A 214 8.69 11.26 29.26
C GLN A 214 8.54 12.74 29.64
N GLU A 215 7.29 13.22 29.77
CA GLU A 215 6.95 14.51 30.39
C GLU A 215 6.57 14.26 31.87
N VAL A 216 7.17 15.02 32.80
CA VAL A 216 6.90 14.89 34.24
C VAL A 216 6.15 16.12 34.72
N PHE A 217 4.98 15.91 35.32
CA PHE A 217 4.15 16.94 35.96
C PHE A 217 4.20 16.74 37.48
N GLU A 218 4.39 17.82 38.23
CA GLU A 218 4.43 17.80 39.70
C GLU A 218 3.12 18.37 40.26
N PRO A 219 2.14 17.53 40.64
CA PRO A 219 0.85 18.04 41.11
C PRO A 219 0.96 18.72 42.47
N SER A 220 0.18 19.79 42.62
CA SER A 220 0.00 20.49 43.90
C SER A 220 -0.83 19.69 44.89
N SER A 221 -1.74 18.82 44.40
CA SER A 221 -2.44 17.82 45.21
C SER A 221 -2.94 16.66 44.36
N LEU A 222 -3.02 15.47 44.96
CA LEU A 222 -3.48 14.23 44.34
C LEU A 222 -4.43 13.50 45.29
N ILE A 223 -5.66 13.22 44.84
CA ILE A 223 -6.65 12.46 45.62
C ILE A 223 -6.91 11.12 44.93
N ILE A 224 -6.56 10.02 45.60
CA ILE A 224 -6.73 8.64 45.11
C ILE A 224 -7.97 8.03 45.75
N HIS A 225 -8.94 7.60 44.95
CA HIS A 225 -10.12 6.87 45.42
C HIS A 225 -9.86 5.35 45.38
N GLU A 226 -10.03 4.63 46.50
CA GLU A 226 -9.52 3.27 46.75
C GLU A 226 -10.23 2.10 46.04
N ASN A 227 -11.12 2.32 45.07
CA ASN A 227 -11.87 1.23 44.44
C ASN A 227 -11.48 1.03 42.97
N GLU A 228 -10.43 0.22 42.71
CA GLU A 228 -10.29 -0.78 41.63
C GLU A 228 -8.84 -1.29 41.52
N GLN A 229 -8.66 -2.58 41.21
CA GLN A 229 -7.37 -3.29 41.25
C GLN A 229 -6.29 -2.70 40.33
N MET A 230 -5.10 -2.42 40.88
CA MET A 230 -3.91 -2.06 40.10
C MET A 230 -3.37 -3.25 39.30
N ILE A 231 -3.31 -3.13 37.98
CA ILE A 231 -2.48 -3.97 37.10
C ILE A 231 -1.20 -3.18 36.82
N THR A 232 -0.09 -3.55 37.46
CA THR A 232 1.22 -2.96 37.19
C THR A 232 1.97 -3.81 36.15
N ASP A 233 1.95 -3.37 34.89
CA ASP A 233 2.96 -3.80 33.92
C ASP A 233 3.91 -2.63 33.63
N SER A 234 5.20 -2.93 33.56
CA SER A 234 6.31 -1.96 33.62
C SER A 234 6.51 -1.12 32.34
N SER A 235 5.67 -1.32 31.32
CA SER A 235 5.74 -0.64 30.03
C SER A 235 4.68 0.47 29.85
N SER A 236 3.76 0.63 30.80
CA SER A 236 2.53 1.42 30.63
C SER A 236 2.28 2.42 31.77
N ALA A 237 3.24 3.31 32.01
CA ALA A 237 3.04 4.46 32.92
C ALA A 237 1.81 5.32 32.56
N PHE A 238 1.36 5.29 31.30
CA PHE A 238 0.20 6.04 30.82
C PHE A 238 -1.17 5.47 31.19
N TYR A 239 -1.28 4.16 31.47
CA TYR A 239 -2.58 3.54 31.77
C TYR A 239 -3.05 3.79 33.21
N VAL A 240 -2.14 4.18 34.11
CA VAL A 240 -2.44 4.31 35.55
C VAL A 240 -3.06 5.67 35.92
N CYS A 241 -2.81 6.74 35.16
CA CYS A 241 -3.29 8.09 35.53
C CYS A 241 -4.76 8.38 35.16
N VAL A 242 -5.36 7.66 34.21
CA VAL A 242 -6.67 8.06 33.64
C VAL A 242 -7.86 7.42 34.35
N LEU A 243 -7.67 6.35 35.11
CA LEU A 243 -8.80 5.61 35.70
C LEU A 243 -9.21 6.05 37.11
N LEU A 244 -8.35 6.73 37.89
CA LEU A 244 -8.69 7.07 39.28
C LEU A 244 -7.83 8.24 39.77
N GLN A 245 -8.23 9.53 39.66
CA GLN A 245 -7.73 10.63 40.52
C GLN A 245 -8.33 12.02 40.21
N GLU A 246 -8.61 12.82 41.25
CA GLU A 246 -8.68 14.28 41.14
C GLU A 246 -7.25 14.87 41.23
N LEU A 247 -6.79 15.53 40.16
CA LEU A 247 -5.45 16.11 40.02
C LEU A 247 -5.52 17.65 40.08
N LYS A 248 -4.73 18.27 40.95
CA LYS A 248 -4.55 19.74 40.95
C LYS A 248 -3.14 20.11 40.50
N LEU A 249 -3.06 20.88 39.41
CA LEU A 249 -1.81 21.39 38.85
C LEU A 249 -1.57 22.86 39.27
N ALA A 250 -0.36 23.36 39.05
CA ALA A 250 0.07 24.66 39.56
C ALA A 250 -0.59 25.85 38.85
N SER A 251 -1.00 25.68 37.59
CA SER A 251 -1.75 26.70 36.84
C SER A 251 -2.80 26.09 35.90
N TYR A 252 -3.71 26.94 35.42
CA TYR A 252 -4.71 26.56 34.43
C TYR A 252 -4.05 26.14 33.10
N GLU A 253 -3.02 26.86 32.69
CA GLU A 253 -2.26 26.59 31.47
C GLU A 253 -1.49 25.27 31.55
N GLU A 254 -0.92 24.94 32.73
CA GLU A 254 -0.30 23.63 32.97
C GLU A 254 -1.36 22.50 32.89
N ALA A 255 -2.57 22.73 33.41
CA ALA A 255 -3.67 21.79 33.31
C ALA A 255 -4.14 21.54 31.87
N LEU A 256 -4.26 22.59 31.05
CA LEU A 256 -4.55 22.45 29.62
C LEU A 256 -3.40 21.75 28.88
N SER A 257 -2.16 22.01 29.29
CA SER A 257 -0.99 21.31 28.75
C SER A 257 -1.06 19.81 29.06
N PHE A 258 -1.35 19.43 30.30
CA PHE A 258 -1.53 18.03 30.69
C PHE A 258 -2.71 17.36 29.97
N ALA A 259 -3.88 18.02 29.96
CA ALA A 259 -5.06 17.49 29.29
C ALA A 259 -4.81 17.25 27.80
N SER A 260 -4.19 18.20 27.09
CA SER A 260 -3.82 18.04 25.68
C SER A 260 -2.82 16.92 25.43
N LEU A 261 -1.92 16.63 26.37
CA LEU A 261 -0.99 15.49 26.30
C LEU A 261 -1.75 14.16 26.27
N VAL A 262 -2.64 13.96 27.25
CA VAL A 262 -3.46 12.74 27.38
C VAL A 262 -4.35 12.57 26.15
N ASP A 263 -5.07 13.64 25.80
CA ASP A 263 -5.92 13.73 24.63
C ASP A 263 -5.20 13.34 23.34
N GLY A 264 -4.01 13.90 23.10
CA GLY A 264 -3.22 13.60 21.92
C GLY A 264 -2.79 12.14 21.85
N TYR A 265 -2.34 11.55 22.96
CA TYR A 265 -2.03 10.11 22.99
C TYR A 265 -3.28 9.27 22.76
N PHE A 266 -4.42 9.55 23.39
CA PHE A 266 -5.67 8.82 23.14
C PHE A 266 -6.14 8.91 21.69
N ARG A 267 -6.01 10.08 21.07
CA ARG A 267 -6.30 10.26 19.63
C ARG A 267 -5.37 9.47 18.73
N LEU A 268 -4.09 9.36 19.10
CA LEU A 268 -3.11 8.59 18.34
C LEU A 268 -3.22 7.08 18.55
N THR A 269 -3.74 6.63 19.70
CA THR A 269 -3.66 5.22 20.16
C THR A 269 -5.00 4.49 20.19
N VAL A 270 -6.09 5.14 20.60
CA VAL A 270 -7.37 4.51 20.94
C VAL A 270 -8.51 5.00 20.06
N ASP A 271 -8.83 6.30 20.14
CA ASP A 271 -9.97 6.92 19.47
C ASP A 271 -9.62 8.30 18.94
N ALA A 272 -9.61 8.41 17.61
CA ALA A 272 -9.31 9.61 16.86
C ALA A 272 -10.24 10.80 17.17
N HIS A 273 -11.42 10.55 17.76
CA HIS A 273 -12.38 11.57 18.14
C HIS A 273 -12.32 11.97 19.62
N HIS A 274 -11.39 11.38 20.37
CA HIS A 274 -11.30 11.60 21.80
C HIS A 274 -10.87 13.03 22.15
N PHE A 275 -11.58 13.63 23.10
CA PHE A 275 -11.11 14.76 23.88
C PHE A 275 -11.76 14.75 25.27
N LEU A 276 -10.96 15.01 26.31
CA LEU A 276 -11.43 15.10 27.69
C LEU A 276 -12.26 16.36 27.92
N CYS A 277 -11.84 17.48 27.31
CA CYS A 277 -12.57 18.74 27.35
C CYS A 277 -12.41 19.53 26.05
N ARG A 278 -13.40 20.39 25.76
CA ARG A 278 -13.38 21.25 24.56
C ARG A 278 -12.27 22.30 24.61
N ASP A 279 -11.80 22.63 25.80
CA ASP A 279 -10.71 23.58 26.02
C ASP A 279 -9.35 23.09 25.55
N VAL A 280 -9.22 21.84 25.08
CA VAL A 280 -8.00 21.32 24.43
C VAL A 280 -8.25 20.58 23.10
N ALA A 281 -9.50 20.46 22.67
CA ALA A 281 -9.86 19.70 21.48
C ALA A 281 -9.40 20.42 20.19
N PRO A 282 -8.79 19.75 19.21
CA PRO A 282 -8.50 20.37 17.91
C PRO A 282 -9.75 21.00 17.29
N VAL A 283 -9.63 22.21 16.77
CA VAL A 283 -10.76 22.94 16.16
C VAL A 283 -11.24 22.21 14.92
N SER A 284 -10.31 21.60 14.18
CA SER A 284 -10.63 20.71 13.06
C SER A 284 -11.43 19.48 13.50
N LEU A 285 -11.13 18.91 14.68
CA LEU A 285 -11.84 17.74 15.20
C LEU A 285 -13.29 18.07 15.56
N GLU A 286 -13.53 19.19 16.25
CA GLU A 286 -14.89 19.63 16.58
C GLU A 286 -15.72 19.96 15.33
N LYS A 287 -15.06 20.45 14.28
CA LYS A 287 -15.70 20.65 12.97
C LYS A 287 -16.06 19.32 12.33
N ASN A 288 -15.12 18.38 12.28
CA ASN A 288 -15.32 17.05 11.71
C ASN A 288 -16.46 16.29 12.40
N LEU A 289 -16.54 16.35 13.73
CA LEU A 289 -17.62 15.73 14.50
C LEU A 289 -19.01 16.32 14.19
N ARG A 290 -19.09 17.64 13.97
CA ARG A 290 -20.34 18.31 13.55
C ARG A 290 -20.74 17.94 12.12
N GLU A 291 -19.76 17.73 11.25
CA GLU A 291 -19.96 17.40 9.84
C GLU A 291 -20.14 15.90 9.59
N GLY A 292 -20.08 15.06 10.64
CA GLY A 292 -20.18 13.61 10.51
C GLY A 292 -18.97 12.97 9.82
N CYS A 293 -17.88 13.71 9.68
CA CYS A 293 -16.64 13.24 9.10
C CYS A 293 -15.92 12.30 10.07
N HIS A 294 -15.50 11.13 9.58
CA HIS A 294 -14.64 10.25 10.35
C HIS A 294 -13.29 10.92 10.62
N GLY A 295 -12.88 10.93 11.88
CA GLY A 295 -11.68 11.57 12.42
C GLY A 295 -10.36 10.99 11.89
N PRO A 296 -9.21 11.52 12.36
CA PRO A 296 -7.91 11.14 11.82
C PRO A 296 -7.71 9.63 11.82
N ILE A 297 -7.04 9.16 10.77
CA ILE A 297 -6.79 7.75 10.49
C ILE A 297 -6.12 7.10 11.71
N LYS A 298 -6.70 6.02 12.26
CA LYS A 298 -6.03 5.19 13.28
C LYS A 298 -4.62 4.84 12.78
N LEU A 299 -3.59 4.93 13.62
CA LEU A 299 -2.20 4.70 13.22
C LEU A 299 -1.98 3.35 12.49
N VAL A 300 -2.83 2.35 12.78
CA VAL A 300 -2.89 1.06 12.06
C VAL A 300 -3.24 1.24 10.58
N HIS A 301 -4.22 2.08 10.25
CA HIS A 301 -4.55 2.43 8.86
C HIS A 301 -3.47 3.31 8.22
N VAL A 302 -2.77 4.15 9.01
CA VAL A 302 -1.59 4.90 8.54
C VAL A 302 -0.46 3.95 8.16
N LEU A 303 -0.16 2.95 8.99
CA LEU A 303 0.81 1.90 8.71
C LEU A 303 0.40 1.08 7.47
N ILE A 304 -0.88 0.78 7.27
CA ILE A 304 -1.37 0.10 6.06
C ILE A 304 -1.10 0.92 4.79
N ILE A 305 -1.27 2.26 4.82
CA ILE A 305 -0.94 3.16 3.69
C ILE A 305 0.58 3.23 3.47
N LEU A 306 1.37 3.22 4.55
CA LEU A 306 2.82 3.36 4.50
C LEU A 306 3.56 2.04 4.22
N GLU A 307 2.91 0.90 4.47
CA GLU A 307 3.37 -0.45 4.09
C GLU A 307 2.99 -0.82 2.64
N MET A 308 2.23 0.03 1.91
CA MET A 308 1.94 -0.12 0.47
C MET A 308 3.18 0.08 -0.44
N GLU A 309 4.38 -0.22 0.06
CA GLU A 309 5.72 0.07 -0.50
C GLU A 309 6.01 -0.49 -1.90
N SER A 310 5.06 -1.14 -2.58
CA SER A 310 5.26 -1.53 -3.99
C SER A 310 4.81 -0.45 -5.00
N ASN A 311 3.87 0.45 -4.64
CA ASN A 311 3.23 1.37 -5.61
C ASN A 311 3.17 2.85 -5.17
N VAL A 312 3.84 3.26 -4.08
CA VAL A 312 3.92 4.69 -3.72
C VAL A 312 4.91 5.38 -4.64
N LEU A 313 4.41 6.24 -5.52
CA LEU A 313 5.24 6.99 -6.47
C LEU A 313 5.97 8.11 -5.71
N LYS A 314 7.30 8.15 -5.80
CA LYS A 314 8.09 9.24 -5.19
C LYS A 314 7.74 10.55 -5.89
N LEU A 315 7.43 11.58 -5.10
CA LEU A 315 7.13 12.95 -5.54
C LEU A 315 8.11 13.53 -6.57
N LEU A 316 9.39 13.14 -6.47
CA LEU A 316 10.46 13.61 -7.35
C LEU A 316 10.21 13.29 -8.84
N PHE A 317 9.25 12.42 -9.13
CA PHE A 317 8.90 11.99 -10.49
C PHE A 317 7.58 12.57 -11.02
N MET A 318 6.94 13.51 -10.33
CA MET A 318 5.63 14.03 -10.74
C MET A 318 5.59 15.54 -10.89
N LYS A 319 4.89 16.01 -11.93
CA LYS A 319 4.57 17.42 -12.15
C LYS A 319 3.07 17.59 -12.33
N GLN A 320 2.43 18.35 -11.44
CA GLN A 320 1.05 18.79 -11.59
C GLN A 320 0.94 19.90 -12.64
N GLU A 321 -0.10 19.86 -13.46
CA GLU A 321 -0.37 20.81 -14.52
C GLU A 321 -1.77 21.44 -14.37
N LYS A 322 -2.66 21.30 -15.37
CA LYS A 322 -3.92 22.03 -15.44
C LYS A 322 -5.01 21.38 -14.60
N HIS A 323 -5.87 22.18 -13.97
CA HIS A 323 -7.11 21.69 -13.34
C HIS A 323 -8.11 21.25 -14.43
N LEU A 324 -8.52 19.99 -14.37
CA LEU A 324 -9.45 19.36 -15.32
C LEU A 324 -10.89 19.42 -14.84
N GLY A 325 -11.13 19.47 -13.53
CA GLY A 325 -12.48 19.55 -12.97
C GLY A 325 -12.57 19.00 -11.55
N GLN A 326 -13.82 18.83 -11.08
CA GLN A 326 -14.12 18.29 -9.77
C GLN A 326 -14.83 16.93 -9.87
N GLY A 327 -14.27 15.95 -9.18
CA GLY A 327 -14.86 14.65 -8.92
C GLY A 327 -15.67 14.65 -7.62
N THR A 328 -16.06 13.45 -7.15
CA THR A 328 -16.68 13.29 -5.84
C THR A 328 -15.69 13.65 -4.74
N CYS A 329 -15.80 14.84 -4.17
CA CYS A 329 -14.94 15.35 -3.10
C CYS A 329 -13.43 15.36 -3.48
N THR A 330 -13.12 15.39 -4.78
CA THR A 330 -11.75 15.40 -5.29
C THR A 330 -11.56 16.50 -6.33
N ASN A 331 -10.42 17.18 -6.29
CA ASN A 331 -9.97 18.04 -7.38
C ASN A 331 -9.12 17.22 -8.35
N ILE A 332 -9.39 17.35 -9.65
CA ILE A 332 -8.78 16.55 -10.70
C ILE A 332 -7.85 17.44 -11.52
N TYR A 333 -6.60 17.04 -11.66
CA TYR A 333 -5.57 17.75 -12.43
C TYR A 333 -4.94 16.84 -13.49
N SER A 334 -4.47 17.41 -14.59
CA SER A 334 -3.50 16.74 -15.44
C SER A 334 -2.12 16.79 -14.78
N GLY A 335 -1.26 15.84 -15.13
CA GLY A 335 0.12 15.83 -14.70
C GLY A 335 1.00 14.96 -15.57
N LYS A 336 2.28 14.95 -15.25
CA LYS A 336 3.29 14.11 -15.89
C LYS A 336 3.98 13.24 -14.85
N LEU A 337 4.20 11.98 -15.18
CA LEU A 337 4.88 11.00 -14.36
C LEU A 337 6.14 10.50 -15.09
N ASN A 338 7.30 10.62 -14.44
CA ASN A 338 8.56 10.09 -14.93
C ASN A 338 8.73 8.64 -14.45
N LEU A 339 8.64 7.69 -15.37
CA LEU A 339 8.97 6.30 -15.12
C LEU A 339 10.50 6.13 -15.26
N ILE A 340 11.12 5.49 -14.26
CA ILE A 340 12.54 5.14 -14.33
C ILE A 340 12.64 3.81 -15.08
N ASN A 341 13.22 3.84 -16.27
CA ASN A 341 13.64 2.62 -16.96
C ASN A 341 15.07 2.31 -16.51
N GLU A 342 15.21 1.35 -15.59
CA GLU A 342 16.48 0.64 -15.43
C GLU A 342 16.59 -0.34 -16.60
N ASP A 343 17.21 0.12 -17.68
CA ASP A 343 17.66 -0.76 -18.77
C ASP A 343 19.05 -1.33 -18.42
N ASP A 344 19.34 -2.54 -18.89
CA ASP A 344 20.57 -3.33 -18.61
C ASP A 344 21.89 -2.59 -18.98
N ASP A 345 21.80 -1.51 -19.77
CA ASP A 345 22.96 -0.79 -20.31
C ASP A 345 23.47 0.35 -19.41
N GLY A 346 22.90 0.56 -18.23
CA GLY A 346 23.36 1.58 -17.27
C GLY A 346 23.08 3.04 -17.68
N LEU A 347 22.34 3.25 -18.78
CA LEU A 347 21.74 4.53 -19.15
C LEU A 347 20.31 4.58 -18.60
N SER A 348 20.08 5.39 -17.57
CA SER A 348 18.73 5.64 -17.05
C SER A 348 17.91 6.44 -18.06
N GLY A 349 17.07 5.75 -18.85
CA GLY A 349 16.05 6.40 -19.66
C GLY A 349 14.89 6.86 -18.78
N HIS A 350 14.46 8.11 -18.94
CA HIS A 350 13.23 8.61 -18.31
C HIS A 350 12.11 8.62 -19.34
N GLU A 351 11.09 7.77 -19.15
CA GLU A 351 9.86 7.85 -19.95
C GLU A 351 8.86 8.72 -19.21
N VAL A 352 8.38 9.78 -19.87
CA VAL A 352 7.41 10.71 -19.29
C VAL A 352 6.03 10.35 -19.82
N VAL A 353 5.14 9.93 -18.92
CA VAL A 353 3.76 9.57 -19.27
C VAL A 353 2.78 10.62 -18.74
N ASP A 354 1.75 10.92 -19.53
CA ASP A 354 0.66 11.81 -19.11
C ASP A 354 -0.27 11.07 -18.14
N VAL A 355 -0.61 11.73 -17.03
CA VAL A 355 -1.40 11.17 -15.94
C VAL A 355 -2.51 12.11 -15.49
N VAL A 356 -3.49 11.55 -14.80
CA VAL A 356 -4.50 12.29 -14.03
C VAL A 356 -4.16 12.18 -12.55
N LEU A 357 -4.17 13.32 -11.87
CA LEU A 357 -3.93 13.46 -10.44
C LEU A 357 -5.25 13.80 -9.75
N LYS A 358 -5.81 12.87 -8.99
CA LYS A 358 -7.02 13.09 -8.19
C LYS A 358 -6.64 13.35 -6.75
N MET A 359 -6.78 14.60 -6.33
CA MET A 359 -6.44 15.10 -5.01
C MET A 359 -7.72 15.21 -4.17
N LEU A 360 -7.70 14.68 -2.96
CA LEU A 360 -8.81 14.79 -2.02
C LEU A 360 -9.03 16.26 -1.62
N ALA A 361 -10.23 16.80 -1.81
CA ALA A 361 -10.51 18.22 -1.60
C ALA A 361 -10.64 18.59 -0.11
N ALA A 362 -11.24 17.73 0.72
CA ALA A 362 -11.28 17.82 2.18
C ALA A 362 -11.92 16.55 2.79
N GLY A 363 -11.51 16.15 4.01
CA GLY A 363 -12.16 15.10 4.81
C GLY A 363 -12.01 13.67 4.26
N HIS A 364 -12.61 12.68 4.93
CA HIS A 364 -12.82 11.29 4.46
C HIS A 364 -11.61 10.52 3.90
N ILE A 365 -10.40 10.78 4.42
CA ILE A 365 -9.18 10.12 3.95
C ILE A 365 -9.30 8.58 3.97
N SER A 366 -9.88 8.00 5.02
CA SER A 366 -10.05 6.54 5.11
C SER A 366 -10.85 5.98 3.93
N ALA A 367 -11.96 6.63 3.56
CA ALA A 367 -12.80 6.16 2.46
C ALA A 367 -12.14 6.36 1.09
N PHE A 368 -11.35 7.43 0.93
CA PHE A 368 -10.54 7.63 -0.27
C PHE A 368 -9.52 6.51 -0.46
N LEU A 369 -8.91 6.07 0.63
CA LEU A 369 -7.95 4.97 0.63
C LEU A 369 -8.59 3.60 0.42
N ASP A 370 -9.81 3.40 0.92
CA ASP A 370 -10.58 2.20 0.61
C ASP A 370 -10.88 2.14 -0.90
N THR A 371 -11.23 3.26 -1.54
CA THR A 371 -11.37 3.34 -3.01
C THR A 371 -10.05 2.99 -3.70
N VAL A 372 -8.94 3.62 -3.31
CA VAL A 372 -7.58 3.28 -3.81
C VAL A 372 -7.32 1.78 -3.72
N SER A 373 -7.62 1.17 -2.56
CA SER A 373 -7.36 -0.24 -2.29
C SER A 373 -8.18 -1.16 -3.18
N VAL A 374 -9.44 -0.80 -3.48
CA VAL A 374 -10.29 -1.54 -4.43
C VAL A 374 -9.75 -1.39 -5.85
N MET A 375 -9.44 -0.15 -6.28
CA MET A 375 -8.99 0.15 -7.63
C MET A 375 -7.66 -0.53 -7.98
N GLN A 376 -6.74 -0.65 -7.02
CA GLN A 376 -5.47 -1.36 -7.22
C GLN A 376 -5.62 -2.85 -7.50
N GLN A 377 -6.74 -3.48 -7.14
CA GLN A 377 -6.97 -4.91 -7.34
C GLN A 377 -7.52 -5.23 -8.74
N ILE A 378 -7.92 -4.21 -9.50
CA ILE A 378 -8.62 -4.35 -10.77
C ILE A 378 -7.62 -4.35 -11.93
N SER A 379 -7.71 -5.35 -12.80
CA SER A 379 -6.95 -5.39 -14.06
C SER A 379 -7.87 -5.82 -15.20
N HIS A 380 -8.40 -4.82 -15.91
CA HIS A 380 -9.27 -5.01 -17.07
C HIS A 380 -8.99 -3.93 -18.13
N LYS A 381 -9.04 -4.29 -19.43
CA LYS A 381 -8.71 -3.38 -20.54
C LYS A 381 -9.58 -2.11 -20.61
N ASN A 382 -10.84 -2.23 -20.16
CA ASN A 382 -11.80 -1.13 -20.08
C ASN A 382 -11.89 -0.50 -18.67
N MET A 383 -10.87 -0.69 -17.82
CA MET A 383 -10.70 0.06 -16.57
C MET A 383 -9.55 1.04 -16.75
N VAL A 384 -9.64 2.24 -16.17
CA VAL A 384 -8.52 3.19 -16.13
C VAL A 384 -7.37 2.58 -15.33
N LEU A 385 -6.15 2.61 -15.90
CA LEU A 385 -4.98 2.11 -15.22
C LEU A 385 -4.62 3.03 -14.04
N MET A 386 -4.48 2.43 -12.86
CA MET A 386 -3.96 3.12 -11.68
C MET A 386 -2.45 2.84 -11.52
N TYR A 387 -1.63 3.88 -11.63
CA TYR A 387 -0.18 3.76 -11.44
C TYR A 387 0.19 3.63 -9.96
N GLY A 388 -0.53 4.34 -9.08
CA GLY A 388 -0.26 4.31 -7.65
C GLY A 388 -0.87 5.47 -6.89
N VAL A 389 -0.35 5.69 -5.68
CA VAL A 389 -0.71 6.81 -4.81
C VAL A 389 0.54 7.62 -4.47
N CYS A 390 0.36 8.93 -4.40
CA CYS A 390 1.37 9.89 -4.00
C CYS A 390 0.88 10.69 -2.79
N MET A 391 1.80 11.17 -1.96
CA MET A 391 1.51 12.18 -0.94
C MET A 391 2.27 13.46 -1.26
N HIS A 392 1.59 14.61 -1.41
CA HIS A 392 2.21 15.92 -1.65
C HIS A 392 1.69 16.97 -0.68
N SER A 393 2.56 17.67 0.06
CA SER A 393 2.21 18.92 0.79
C SER A 393 0.91 18.87 1.61
N MET A 394 0.58 17.69 2.11
CA MET A 394 -0.59 17.33 2.90
C MET A 394 -1.76 16.62 2.20
N ASP A 395 -1.69 16.45 0.87
CA ASP A 395 -2.74 15.82 0.07
C ASP A 395 -2.36 14.39 -0.34
N ILE A 396 -3.33 13.46 -0.28
CA ILE A 396 -3.20 12.12 -0.86
C ILE A 396 -3.73 12.20 -2.29
N ILE A 397 -2.89 11.78 -3.23
CA ILE A 397 -3.11 11.92 -4.67
C ILE A 397 -3.17 10.53 -5.28
N MET A 398 -4.31 10.19 -5.88
CA MET A 398 -4.42 9.02 -6.73
C MET A 398 -3.88 9.37 -8.13
N VAL A 399 -3.00 8.52 -8.67
CA VAL A 399 -2.35 8.73 -9.97
C VAL A 399 -2.88 7.72 -10.97
N GLU A 400 -3.64 8.20 -11.94
CA GLU A 400 -4.33 7.41 -12.97
C GLU A 400 -3.81 7.71 -14.38
N GLU A 401 -4.07 6.81 -15.32
CA GLU A 401 -3.89 7.05 -16.74
C GLU A 401 -4.66 8.28 -17.23
N PHE A 402 -4.02 9.09 -18.06
CA PHE A 402 -4.70 10.14 -18.81
C PHE A 402 -5.47 9.57 -20.02
N VAL A 403 -6.78 9.83 -20.07
CA VAL A 403 -7.68 9.40 -21.15
C VAL A 403 -8.09 10.61 -21.99
N GLN A 404 -7.72 10.59 -23.27
CA GLN A 404 -7.64 11.77 -24.13
C GLN A 404 -8.95 12.53 -24.34
N HIS A 405 -10.07 11.85 -24.63
CA HIS A 405 -11.34 12.53 -24.93
C HIS A 405 -12.17 12.84 -23.68
N GLY A 406 -11.74 12.37 -22.50
CA GLY A 406 -12.39 12.68 -21.22
C GLY A 406 -13.76 12.00 -21.05
N PRO A 407 -14.67 12.59 -20.25
CA PRO A 407 -15.97 12.00 -19.90
C PRO A 407 -16.90 11.76 -21.09
N LEU A 408 -17.51 10.57 -21.13
CA LEU A 408 -18.38 10.10 -22.18
C LEU A 408 -19.64 10.98 -22.33
N ASP A 409 -20.24 11.41 -21.21
CA ASP A 409 -21.45 12.24 -21.23
C ASP A 409 -21.22 13.56 -21.98
N LEU A 410 -20.10 14.24 -21.70
CA LEU A 410 -19.72 15.48 -22.39
C LEU A 410 -19.42 15.24 -23.86
N PHE A 411 -18.67 14.18 -24.18
CA PHE A 411 -18.37 13.83 -25.56
C PHE A 411 -19.64 13.60 -26.38
N MET A 412 -20.60 12.84 -25.84
CA MET A 412 -21.84 12.50 -26.54
C MET A 412 -22.74 13.72 -26.75
N ARG A 413 -22.80 14.64 -25.79
CA ARG A 413 -23.56 15.89 -25.94
C ARG A 413 -22.99 16.79 -27.03
N ASN A 414 -21.69 16.72 -27.29
CA ASN A 414 -20.99 17.52 -28.30
C ASN A 414 -21.09 16.93 -29.71
N HIS A 415 -21.24 15.61 -29.86
CA HIS A 415 -21.23 14.90 -31.16
C HIS A 415 -22.56 14.22 -31.50
N ARG A 416 -23.69 14.74 -31.00
CA ARG A 416 -25.02 14.09 -31.05
C ARG A 416 -25.44 13.60 -32.45
N SER A 417 -25.06 14.33 -33.48
CA SER A 417 -25.40 14.03 -34.89
C SER A 417 -24.57 12.91 -35.49
N GLU A 418 -23.42 12.59 -34.90
CA GLU A 418 -22.42 11.66 -35.47
C GLU A 418 -22.51 10.26 -34.83
N LEU A 419 -23.16 10.14 -33.67
CA LEU A 419 -23.23 8.88 -32.92
C LEU A 419 -24.28 7.91 -33.46
N THR A 420 -23.81 6.86 -34.10
CA THR A 420 -24.67 5.78 -34.63
C THR A 420 -25.17 4.84 -33.52
N PRO A 421 -26.26 4.08 -33.74
CA PRO A 421 -26.68 3.03 -32.83
C PRO A 421 -25.59 1.96 -32.60
N SER A 422 -24.86 1.54 -33.64
CA SER A 422 -23.78 0.55 -33.50
C SER A 422 -22.67 1.06 -32.58
N TRP A 423 -22.29 2.34 -32.70
CA TRP A 423 -21.35 2.99 -31.79
C TRP A 423 -21.79 2.90 -30.32
N LYS A 424 -23.07 3.19 -30.05
CA LYS A 424 -23.66 3.12 -28.71
C LYS A 424 -23.66 1.70 -28.15
N PHE A 425 -23.98 0.69 -28.98
CA PHE A 425 -23.90 -0.71 -28.58
C PHE A 425 -22.47 -1.10 -28.22
N GLN A 426 -21.47 -0.71 -29.01
CA GLN A 426 -20.07 -1.02 -28.71
C GLN A 426 -19.60 -0.41 -27.38
N VAL A 427 -20.06 0.80 -27.04
CA VAL A 427 -19.81 1.40 -25.72
C VAL A 427 -20.51 0.62 -24.59
N ALA A 428 -21.79 0.26 -24.78
CA ALA A 428 -22.56 -0.51 -23.79
C ALA A 428 -21.98 -1.93 -23.56
N GLU A 429 -21.50 -2.60 -24.61
CA GLU A 429 -20.82 -3.89 -24.55
C GLU A 429 -19.52 -3.80 -23.74
N GLN A 430 -18.70 -2.76 -23.98
CA GLN A 430 -17.48 -2.55 -23.21
C GLN A 430 -17.75 -2.25 -21.73
N LEU A 431 -18.75 -1.40 -21.44
CA LEU A 431 -19.14 -1.07 -20.07
C LEU A 431 -19.69 -2.30 -19.32
N SER A 432 -20.60 -3.05 -19.94
CA SER A 432 -21.13 -4.28 -19.35
C SER A 432 -20.06 -5.36 -19.19
N SER A 433 -19.05 -5.41 -20.07
CA SER A 433 -17.92 -6.34 -19.96
C SER A 433 -17.04 -6.03 -18.73
N VAL A 434 -16.68 -4.78 -18.47
CA VAL A 434 -15.90 -4.43 -17.27
C VAL A 434 -16.72 -4.65 -15.99
N LEU A 435 -18.02 -4.36 -16.01
CA LEU A 435 -18.89 -4.61 -14.85
C LEU A 435 -19.14 -6.11 -14.60
N SER A 436 -19.19 -6.93 -15.66
CA SER A 436 -19.20 -8.39 -15.53
C SER A 436 -17.91 -8.90 -14.89
N TYR A 437 -16.76 -8.33 -15.25
CA TYR A 437 -15.49 -8.65 -14.62
C TYR A 437 -15.50 -8.29 -13.12
N LEU A 438 -16.04 -7.12 -12.74
CA LEU A 438 -16.15 -6.73 -11.33
C LEU A 438 -17.10 -7.67 -10.55
N GLU A 439 -18.23 -8.06 -11.14
CA GLU A 439 -19.16 -9.03 -10.55
C GLU A 439 -18.48 -10.38 -10.29
N ASP A 440 -17.74 -10.91 -11.27
CA ASP A 440 -16.99 -12.17 -11.12
C ASP A 440 -15.93 -12.08 -10.01
N LYS A 441 -15.31 -10.90 -9.84
CA LYS A 441 -14.34 -10.61 -8.76
C LYS A 441 -14.99 -10.26 -7.42
N LYS A 442 -16.31 -10.18 -7.35
CA LYS A 442 -17.09 -9.73 -6.18
C LYS A 442 -16.72 -8.32 -5.71
N LEU A 443 -16.32 -7.46 -6.65
CA LEU A 443 -16.00 -6.05 -6.39
C LEU A 443 -17.19 -5.17 -6.78
N VAL A 444 -17.42 -4.12 -6.00
CA VAL A 444 -18.50 -3.15 -6.24
C VAL A 444 -17.87 -1.83 -6.66
N HIS A 445 -18.27 -1.30 -7.82
CA HIS A 445 -17.84 0.02 -8.29
C HIS A 445 -18.52 1.14 -7.49
N GLY A 446 -19.83 1.00 -7.24
CA GLY A 446 -20.62 1.85 -6.35
C GLY A 446 -21.10 3.17 -6.92
N TYR A 447 -20.55 3.64 -8.05
CA TYR A 447 -21.04 4.84 -8.72
C TYR A 447 -20.79 4.83 -10.25
N VAL A 448 -21.58 4.01 -10.96
CA VAL A 448 -21.53 3.89 -12.43
C VAL A 448 -22.40 4.97 -13.07
N CYS A 449 -21.78 5.87 -13.85
CA CYS A 449 -22.44 6.92 -14.62
C CYS A 449 -21.58 7.32 -15.84
N ALA A 450 -22.18 7.92 -16.87
CA ALA A 450 -21.45 8.30 -18.08
C ALA A 450 -20.35 9.36 -17.81
N LYS A 451 -20.46 10.15 -16.74
CA LYS A 451 -19.38 11.06 -16.29
C LYS A 451 -18.11 10.31 -15.86
N ASN A 452 -18.26 9.11 -15.29
CA ASN A 452 -17.15 8.26 -14.84
C ASN A 452 -16.68 7.28 -15.92
N VAL A 453 -17.34 7.24 -17.08
CA VAL A 453 -16.86 6.50 -18.26
C VAL A 453 -16.06 7.46 -19.12
N LEU A 454 -14.79 7.15 -19.36
CA LEU A 454 -13.88 7.98 -20.15
C LEU A 454 -13.69 7.38 -21.54
N LEU A 455 -13.62 8.24 -22.57
CA LEU A 455 -13.46 7.83 -23.96
C LEU A 455 -11.98 7.93 -24.38
N LYS A 456 -11.38 6.78 -24.70
CA LYS A 456 -9.98 6.69 -25.15
C LYS A 456 -9.86 6.84 -26.65
N LEU A 457 -10.72 6.18 -27.41
CA LEU A 457 -10.84 6.32 -28.86
C LEU A 457 -12.29 6.70 -29.19
N ASP A 458 -12.47 7.74 -29.99
CA ASP A 458 -13.81 8.14 -30.42
C ASP A 458 -14.45 7.16 -31.40
N GLY A 459 -13.67 6.50 -32.26
CA GLY A 459 -14.20 5.60 -33.29
C GLY A 459 -15.15 6.27 -34.29
N LEU A 460 -15.04 7.59 -34.48
CA LEU A 460 -15.80 8.35 -35.48
C LEU A 460 -15.06 8.38 -36.82
N GLU A 461 -13.73 8.46 -36.79
CA GLU A 461 -12.86 8.54 -37.96
C GLU A 461 -11.91 7.33 -38.02
N GLY A 462 -12.16 6.36 -38.92
CA GLY A 462 -11.23 5.23 -39.19
C GLY A 462 -11.88 3.83 -39.18
N GLN A 463 -11.04 2.79 -39.32
CA GLN A 463 -11.47 1.37 -39.32
C GLN A 463 -11.65 0.76 -37.91
N GLY A 464 -11.75 1.59 -36.87
CA GLY A 464 -11.88 1.16 -35.47
C GLY A 464 -13.10 1.77 -34.78
N GLY A 465 -13.78 0.99 -33.94
CA GLY A 465 -14.90 1.47 -33.12
C GLY A 465 -14.44 2.21 -31.85
N PRO A 466 -15.39 2.80 -31.07
CA PRO A 466 -15.06 3.50 -29.84
C PRO A 466 -14.36 2.59 -28.83
N PHE A 467 -13.52 3.18 -27.98
CA PHE A 467 -12.93 2.48 -26.85
C PHE A 467 -13.09 3.27 -25.55
N ILE A 468 -13.72 2.66 -24.55
CA ILE A 468 -13.99 3.30 -23.26
C ILE A 468 -13.18 2.69 -22.12
N LYS A 469 -12.92 3.50 -21.09
CA LYS A 469 -12.35 3.08 -19.82
C LYS A 469 -13.20 3.62 -18.67
N LEU A 470 -13.65 2.74 -17.78
CA LEU A 470 -14.32 3.11 -16.53
C LEU A 470 -13.29 3.64 -15.53
N SER A 471 -13.48 4.86 -15.05
CA SER A 471 -12.65 5.52 -14.04
C SER A 471 -13.17 5.23 -12.64
N ASP A 472 -12.37 5.51 -11.59
CA ASP A 472 -12.78 5.29 -10.21
C ASP A 472 -14.05 6.09 -9.81
N PRO A 473 -14.83 5.62 -8.83
CA PRO A 473 -16.07 6.27 -8.38
C PRO A 473 -15.83 7.55 -7.54
N GLY A 474 -14.58 7.86 -7.17
CA GLY A 474 -14.21 8.82 -6.13
C GLY A 474 -14.44 8.25 -4.73
N LEU A 475 -14.96 9.06 -3.80
CA LEU A 475 -15.36 8.53 -2.49
C LEU A 475 -16.56 7.59 -2.62
N SER A 476 -16.50 6.49 -1.86
CA SER A 476 -17.62 5.56 -1.70
C SER A 476 -18.88 6.30 -1.25
N ILE A 477 -20.03 5.95 -1.83
CA ILE A 477 -21.32 6.52 -1.44
C ILE A 477 -21.66 6.26 0.04
N THR A 478 -21.00 5.28 0.67
CA THR A 478 -21.18 4.92 2.08
C THR A 478 -20.78 6.01 3.07
N VAL A 479 -19.95 6.98 2.64
CA VAL A 479 -19.49 8.10 3.47
C VAL A 479 -20.05 9.46 3.05
N LEU A 480 -20.90 9.50 2.02
CA LEU A 480 -21.52 10.74 1.56
C LEU A 480 -22.68 11.13 2.45
N SER A 481 -22.96 12.43 2.53
CA SER A 481 -24.16 12.93 3.19
C SER A 481 -25.44 12.52 2.45
N GLN A 482 -26.57 12.49 3.16
CA GLN A 482 -27.86 12.16 2.56
C GLN A 482 -28.20 13.08 1.37
N THR A 483 -27.88 14.38 1.48
CA THR A 483 -28.11 15.36 0.42
C THR A 483 -27.25 15.07 -0.82
N GLU A 484 -25.98 14.71 -0.63
CA GLU A 484 -25.10 14.32 -1.74
C GLU A 484 -25.56 13.02 -2.42
N CYS A 485 -26.13 12.08 -1.67
CA CYS A 485 -26.73 10.87 -2.23
C CYS A 485 -27.98 11.18 -3.06
N ILE A 486 -28.85 12.09 -2.58
CA ILE A 486 -30.07 12.51 -3.28
C ILE A 486 -29.73 13.26 -4.57
N ASP A 487 -28.70 14.11 -4.54
CA ASP A 487 -28.23 14.86 -5.71
C ASP A 487 -27.68 13.95 -6.84
N ARG A 488 -27.48 12.66 -6.56
CA ARG A 488 -27.01 11.64 -7.51
C ARG A 488 -28.10 10.69 -7.96
N ILE A 489 -29.36 10.94 -7.62
CA ILE A 489 -30.48 10.23 -8.23
C ILE A 489 -30.54 10.65 -9.72
N PRO A 490 -30.74 9.71 -10.67
CA PRO A 490 -31.11 8.31 -10.47
C PRO A 490 -29.96 7.29 -10.62
N TRP A 491 -28.70 7.69 -10.49
CA TRP A 491 -27.56 6.76 -10.58
C TRP A 491 -27.36 5.92 -9.32
N ILE A 492 -27.64 6.48 -8.14
CA ILE A 492 -27.56 5.73 -6.88
C ILE A 492 -28.83 4.89 -6.71
N ALA A 493 -28.67 3.58 -6.50
CA ALA A 493 -29.78 2.66 -6.32
C ALA A 493 -30.68 3.05 -5.11
N PRO A 494 -32.01 2.83 -5.18
CA PRO A 494 -32.96 3.25 -4.15
C PRO A 494 -32.62 2.73 -2.75
N GLU A 495 -32.13 1.49 -2.65
CA GLU A 495 -31.71 0.90 -1.38
C GLU A 495 -30.49 1.60 -0.76
N CYS A 496 -29.61 2.15 -1.58
CA CYS A 496 -28.41 2.88 -1.13
C CYS A 496 -28.74 4.31 -0.69
N VAL A 497 -29.76 4.95 -1.28
CA VAL A 497 -30.28 6.24 -0.79
C VAL A 497 -30.94 6.10 0.58
N LYS A 498 -31.65 4.99 0.82
CA LYS A 498 -32.27 4.70 2.12
C LYS A 498 -31.25 4.29 3.18
N ASN A 499 -30.26 3.50 2.78
CA ASN A 499 -29.18 3.04 3.65
C ASN A 499 -27.88 2.93 2.83
N PRO A 500 -26.94 3.87 2.95
CA PRO A 500 -25.68 3.83 2.20
C PRO A 500 -24.85 2.56 2.43
N LYS A 501 -25.04 1.86 3.55
CA LYS A 501 -24.38 0.57 3.84
C LYS A 501 -24.95 -0.61 3.05
N ALA A 502 -26.07 -0.43 2.33
CA ALA A 502 -26.66 -1.45 1.46
C ALA A 502 -25.94 -1.58 0.10
N LEU A 503 -24.84 -0.83 -0.10
CA LEU A 503 -24.03 -0.87 -1.32
C LEU A 503 -23.61 -2.30 -1.66
N SER A 504 -23.90 -2.74 -2.89
CA SER A 504 -23.66 -4.10 -3.37
C SER A 504 -23.53 -4.13 -4.89
N ILE A 505 -23.16 -5.29 -5.45
CA ILE A 505 -23.11 -5.50 -6.92
C ILE A 505 -24.48 -5.21 -7.57
N ALA A 506 -25.58 -5.40 -6.83
CA ALA A 506 -26.90 -5.06 -7.32
C ALA A 506 -27.07 -3.56 -7.57
N ALA A 507 -26.42 -2.70 -6.79
CA ALA A 507 -26.44 -1.26 -7.00
C ALA A 507 -25.73 -0.85 -8.30
N ASP A 508 -24.66 -1.55 -8.69
CA ASP A 508 -23.97 -1.31 -9.97
C ASP A 508 -24.86 -1.67 -11.18
N LYS A 509 -25.73 -2.69 -11.05
CA LYS A 509 -26.72 -3.03 -12.09
C LYS A 509 -27.73 -1.91 -12.28
N TRP A 510 -28.16 -1.27 -11.19
CA TRP A 510 -29.02 -0.10 -11.25
C TRP A 510 -28.30 1.08 -11.94
N GLY A 511 -27.10 1.41 -11.47
CA GLY A 511 -26.27 2.48 -12.07
C GLY A 511 -25.97 2.23 -13.55
N PHE A 512 -25.74 0.97 -13.94
CA PHE A 512 -25.60 0.56 -15.34
C PHE A 512 -26.88 0.82 -16.14
N GLY A 513 -28.07 0.48 -15.62
CA GLY A 513 -29.34 0.77 -16.29
C GLY A 513 -29.54 2.27 -16.55
N THR A 514 -29.24 3.11 -15.56
CA THR A 514 -29.26 4.57 -15.71
C THR A 514 -28.20 5.05 -16.71
N THR A 515 -27.00 4.48 -16.69
CA THR A 515 -25.92 4.85 -17.63
C THR A 515 -26.24 4.42 -19.06
N LEU A 516 -26.88 3.26 -19.24
CA LEU A 516 -27.34 2.79 -20.54
C LEU A 516 -28.40 3.72 -21.11
N TRP A 517 -29.26 4.27 -20.25
CA TRP A 517 -30.16 5.36 -20.62
C TRP A 517 -29.40 6.60 -21.10
N GLU A 518 -28.37 7.08 -20.37
CA GLU A 518 -27.53 8.20 -20.81
C GLU A 518 -26.93 7.95 -22.20
N ILE A 519 -26.43 6.73 -22.46
CA ILE A 519 -25.88 6.32 -23.75
C ILE A 519 -26.95 6.39 -24.86
N CYS A 520 -28.18 5.93 -24.58
CA CYS A 520 -29.28 5.99 -25.54
C CYS A 520 -29.62 7.45 -25.92
N TYR A 521 -29.61 8.35 -24.93
CA TYR A 521 -30.02 9.74 -25.07
C TYR A 521 -28.83 10.72 -25.21
N ASN A 522 -27.71 10.28 -25.79
CA ASN A 522 -26.57 11.14 -26.15
C ASN A 522 -25.99 11.94 -24.96
N GLY A 523 -25.87 11.30 -23.79
CA GLY A 523 -25.30 11.88 -22.58
C GLY A 523 -26.23 12.85 -21.85
N GLU A 524 -27.52 12.89 -22.18
CA GLU A 524 -28.50 13.69 -21.43
C GLU A 524 -28.56 13.29 -19.96
N VAL A 525 -28.88 14.26 -19.10
CA VAL A 525 -29.01 14.06 -17.65
C VAL A 525 -30.45 13.58 -17.37
N PRO A 526 -30.66 12.35 -16.88
CA PRO A 526 -31.98 11.91 -16.47
C PRO A 526 -32.49 12.77 -15.32
N LEU A 527 -33.81 13.01 -15.26
CA LEU A 527 -34.47 13.75 -14.16
C LEU A 527 -33.85 15.14 -13.87
N ARG A 528 -33.59 15.94 -14.90
CA ARG A 528 -32.92 17.26 -14.83
C ARG A 528 -33.46 18.23 -13.75
N GLU A 529 -34.73 18.12 -13.34
CA GLU A 529 -35.30 18.93 -12.27
C GLU A 529 -35.14 18.27 -10.89
N LYS A 530 -34.35 18.89 -10.00
CA LYS A 530 -34.05 18.37 -8.64
C LYS A 530 -35.29 18.00 -7.81
N LYS A 531 -36.38 18.78 -7.90
CA LYS A 531 -37.63 18.52 -7.17
C LYS A 531 -38.31 17.20 -7.57
N LEU A 532 -37.96 16.61 -8.70
CA LEU A 532 -38.50 15.33 -9.17
C LEU A 532 -37.71 14.12 -8.65
N SER A 533 -36.49 14.31 -8.15
CA SER A 533 -35.57 13.21 -7.83
C SER A 533 -36.01 12.40 -6.61
N GLU A 534 -36.36 13.05 -5.50
CA GLU A 534 -36.87 12.34 -4.30
C GLU A 534 -38.21 11.66 -4.59
N ARG A 535 -39.12 12.41 -5.23
CA ARG A 535 -40.45 11.91 -5.60
C ARG A 535 -40.38 10.73 -6.56
N PHE A 536 -39.37 10.64 -7.42
CA PHE A 536 -39.16 9.54 -8.36
C PHE A 536 -39.06 8.19 -7.63
N TYR A 537 -38.32 8.10 -6.52
CA TYR A 537 -38.20 6.86 -5.75
C TYR A 537 -39.40 6.61 -4.83
N GLU A 538 -40.08 7.65 -4.34
CA GLU A 538 -41.32 7.49 -3.57
C GLU A 538 -42.43 6.81 -4.37
N VAL A 539 -42.57 7.16 -5.66
CA VAL A 539 -43.60 6.61 -6.55
C VAL A 539 -43.15 5.37 -7.33
N CYS A 540 -41.95 4.85 -7.05
CA CYS A 540 -41.32 3.77 -7.83
C CYS A 540 -41.30 4.06 -9.34
N GLY A 541 -40.91 5.29 -9.71
CA GLY A 541 -40.92 5.76 -11.09
C GLY A 541 -39.95 5.01 -12.01
N THR A 542 -40.23 5.05 -13.30
CA THR A 542 -39.40 4.50 -14.38
C THR A 542 -38.91 5.62 -15.29
N LEU A 543 -37.69 5.50 -15.81
CA LEU A 543 -37.19 6.45 -16.82
C LEU A 543 -37.95 6.30 -18.14
N VAL A 544 -37.91 7.35 -18.97
CA VAL A 544 -38.48 7.30 -20.32
C VAL A 544 -37.72 6.24 -21.13
N THR A 545 -38.44 5.32 -21.74
CA THR A 545 -37.83 4.19 -22.45
C THR A 545 -37.34 4.58 -23.84
N PRO A 546 -36.17 4.06 -24.29
CA PRO A 546 -35.72 4.23 -25.67
C PRO A 546 -36.71 3.58 -26.66
N SER A 547 -36.62 3.97 -27.94
CA SER A 547 -37.50 3.45 -29.00
C SER A 547 -37.32 1.95 -29.29
N ILE A 548 -36.17 1.38 -28.94
CA ILE A 548 -35.88 -0.05 -29.08
C ILE A 548 -36.47 -0.78 -27.86
N SER A 549 -37.55 -1.54 -28.06
CA SER A 549 -38.30 -2.25 -27.00
C SER A 549 -37.43 -3.14 -26.13
N GLU A 550 -36.58 -3.96 -26.75
CA GLU A 550 -35.74 -4.94 -26.06
C GLU A 550 -34.67 -4.26 -25.22
N LEU A 551 -34.19 -3.09 -25.67
CA LEU A 551 -33.25 -2.27 -24.91
C LEU A 551 -33.96 -1.56 -23.74
N ALA A 552 -35.20 -1.12 -23.94
CA ALA A 552 -36.05 -0.59 -22.87
C ALA A 552 -36.35 -1.63 -21.79
N ASP A 553 -36.63 -2.87 -22.19
CA ASP A 553 -36.86 -3.99 -21.28
C ASP A 553 -35.60 -4.30 -20.48
N LEU A 554 -34.42 -4.29 -21.12
CA LEU A 554 -33.15 -4.49 -20.44
C LEU A 554 -32.87 -3.38 -19.40
N ILE A 555 -33.09 -2.11 -19.76
CA ILE A 555 -32.96 -0.98 -18.82
C ILE A 555 -33.91 -1.17 -17.63
N SER A 556 -35.16 -1.56 -17.89
CA SER A 556 -36.18 -1.77 -16.86
C SER A 556 -35.84 -2.93 -15.92
N GLN A 557 -35.27 -4.01 -16.45
CA GLN A 557 -34.77 -5.15 -15.66
C GLN A 557 -33.58 -4.74 -14.77
N CYS A 558 -32.66 -3.94 -15.31
CA CYS A 558 -31.51 -3.42 -14.55
C CYS A 558 -31.97 -2.47 -13.43
N MET A 559 -32.95 -1.61 -13.71
CA MET A 559 -33.53 -0.64 -12.77
C MET A 559 -34.73 -1.20 -11.99
N ASN A 560 -34.70 -2.49 -11.64
CA ASN A 560 -35.73 -3.07 -10.78
C ASN A 560 -35.56 -2.58 -9.34
N TYR A 561 -36.64 -2.10 -8.70
CA TYR A 561 -36.62 -1.65 -7.31
C TYR A 561 -36.33 -2.78 -6.32
N ASP A 562 -36.54 -4.04 -6.70
CA ASP A 562 -36.05 -5.20 -5.96
C ASP A 562 -34.64 -5.58 -6.46
N PRO A 563 -33.58 -5.39 -5.64
CA PRO A 563 -32.21 -5.70 -6.04
C PRO A 563 -32.00 -7.16 -6.45
N LYS A 564 -32.79 -8.09 -5.91
CA LYS A 564 -32.67 -9.53 -6.19
C LYS A 564 -33.22 -9.91 -7.58
N LYS A 565 -34.05 -9.06 -8.18
CA LYS A 565 -34.62 -9.28 -9.52
C LYS A 565 -33.76 -8.73 -10.64
N ARG A 566 -32.69 -8.00 -10.33
CA ARG A 566 -31.79 -7.42 -11.33
C ARG A 566 -30.93 -8.53 -11.96
N PRO A 567 -30.75 -8.53 -13.29
CA PRO A 567 -30.03 -9.60 -13.99
C PRO A 567 -28.52 -9.59 -13.67
N PHE A 568 -27.87 -10.75 -13.72
CA PHE A 568 -26.40 -10.83 -13.68
C PHE A 568 -25.77 -10.13 -14.90
N PHE A 569 -24.60 -9.53 -14.76
CA PHE A 569 -23.93 -8.83 -15.86
C PHE A 569 -23.62 -9.78 -17.03
N ARG A 570 -23.31 -11.06 -16.77
CA ARG A 570 -23.18 -12.07 -17.84
C ARG A 570 -24.45 -12.22 -18.68
N ALA A 571 -25.63 -12.10 -18.07
CA ALA A 571 -26.90 -12.11 -18.79
C ALA A 571 -27.12 -10.80 -19.56
N ILE A 572 -26.76 -9.66 -18.96
CA ILE A 572 -26.79 -8.33 -19.62
C ILE A 572 -25.90 -8.32 -20.87
N VAL A 573 -24.65 -8.79 -20.78
CA VAL A 573 -23.70 -8.86 -21.91
C VAL A 573 -24.28 -9.71 -23.04
N ARG A 574 -24.83 -10.89 -22.72
CA ARG A 574 -25.46 -11.77 -23.70
C ARG A 574 -26.66 -11.11 -24.37
N GLU A 575 -27.49 -10.42 -23.60
CA GLU A 575 -28.69 -9.77 -24.10
C GLU A 575 -28.37 -8.57 -24.99
N LEU A 576 -27.38 -7.74 -24.61
CA LEU A 576 -26.89 -6.65 -25.46
C LEU A 576 -26.36 -7.17 -26.80
N GLY A 577 -25.56 -8.24 -26.80
CA GLY A 577 -25.07 -8.87 -28.03
C GLY A 577 -26.22 -9.36 -28.92
N ARG A 578 -27.24 -10.00 -28.32
CA ARG A 578 -28.44 -10.45 -29.03
C ARG A 578 -29.22 -9.29 -29.67
N ILE A 579 -29.44 -8.20 -28.92
CA ILE A 579 -30.14 -7.00 -29.41
C ILE A 579 -29.36 -6.35 -30.54
N LYS A 580 -28.04 -6.21 -30.39
CA LYS A 580 -27.14 -5.67 -31.41
C LYS A 580 -27.23 -6.47 -32.71
N GLU A 581 -27.10 -7.79 -32.64
CA GLU A 581 -27.19 -8.66 -33.81
C GLU A 581 -28.53 -8.53 -34.54
N GLN A 582 -29.65 -8.43 -33.82
CA GLN A 582 -30.97 -8.27 -34.43
C GLN A 582 -31.12 -6.93 -35.13
N HIS A 583 -30.63 -5.85 -34.51
CA HIS A 583 -30.67 -4.51 -35.06
C HIS A 583 -29.72 -4.36 -36.27
N GLU A 584 -28.55 -5.00 -36.25
CA GLU A 584 -27.58 -4.98 -37.35
C GLU A 584 -28.01 -5.90 -38.52
N LYS A 585 -28.64 -7.05 -38.25
CA LYS A 585 -29.23 -7.93 -39.29
C LYS A 585 -30.40 -7.26 -40.04
N GLY A 586 -31.11 -6.31 -39.41
CA GLY A 586 -32.15 -5.51 -40.07
C GLY A 586 -31.62 -4.44 -41.03
N ILE A 587 -30.33 -4.10 -40.95
CA ILE A 587 -29.67 -3.02 -41.72
C ILE A 587 -28.75 -3.61 -42.82
N SER A 588 -28.28 -4.84 -42.65
CA SER A 588 -27.30 -5.46 -43.53
C SER A 588 -27.94 -6.17 -44.74
N LEU A 589 -28.38 -5.39 -45.73
CA LEU A 589 -28.57 -5.88 -47.10
C LEU A 589 -27.50 -5.35 -48.07
N HIS A 590 -26.57 -4.50 -47.64
CA HIS A 590 -25.43 -4.08 -48.46
C HIS A 590 -24.25 -3.62 -47.59
N LEU A 591 -23.09 -4.26 -47.82
CA LEU A 591 -21.71 -3.83 -47.57
C LEU A 591 -20.90 -4.53 -46.47
N MET A 592 -19.68 -4.86 -46.90
CA MET A 592 -18.49 -5.41 -46.23
C MET A 592 -18.47 -6.93 -46.00
N GLU A 593 -17.88 -7.61 -46.98
CA GLU A 593 -17.10 -8.83 -46.73
C GLU A 593 -16.08 -8.53 -45.61
N ALA A 594 -16.33 -9.07 -44.43
CA ALA A 594 -15.33 -9.07 -43.36
C ALA A 594 -14.09 -9.80 -43.89
N ILE A 595 -12.96 -9.08 -43.95
CA ILE A 595 -11.65 -9.71 -44.17
C ILE A 595 -11.55 -10.81 -43.10
N PRO A 596 -11.35 -12.08 -43.48
CA PRO A 596 -11.20 -13.15 -42.50
C PRO A 596 -10.06 -12.76 -41.55
N PRO A 597 -10.27 -12.77 -40.23
CA PRO A 597 -9.21 -12.43 -39.30
C PRO A 597 -8.00 -13.30 -39.64
N GLN A 598 -6.83 -12.67 -39.87
CA GLN A 598 -5.58 -13.41 -39.96
C GLN A 598 -5.52 -14.32 -38.73
N GLU A 599 -5.54 -15.63 -38.96
CA GLU A 599 -5.38 -16.68 -37.94
C GLU A 599 -3.96 -16.55 -37.36
N THR A 600 -3.78 -15.55 -36.52
CA THR A 600 -2.63 -15.40 -35.66
C THR A 600 -2.93 -16.25 -34.45
N ASP A 601 -2.02 -17.18 -34.12
CA ASP A 601 -2.12 -17.97 -32.89
C ASP A 601 -2.32 -16.98 -31.73
N PRO A 602 -3.45 -17.06 -30.98
CA PRO A 602 -3.73 -16.11 -29.89
C PRO A 602 -2.70 -16.18 -28.77
N THR A 603 -1.83 -17.19 -28.77
CA THR A 603 -0.71 -17.37 -27.84
C THR A 603 0.63 -16.83 -28.35
N ASP A 604 0.69 -16.25 -29.56
CA ASP A 604 1.90 -15.65 -30.16
C ASP A 604 1.89 -14.12 -30.02
N PHE A 605 2.61 -13.63 -29.00
CA PHE A 605 2.75 -12.21 -28.69
C PHE A 605 3.94 -11.60 -29.44
N LYS A 606 3.75 -10.49 -30.15
CA LYS A 606 4.85 -9.81 -30.85
C LYS A 606 5.55 -8.77 -29.98
N ARG A 607 6.90 -8.84 -29.91
CA ARG A 607 7.73 -7.95 -29.08
C ARG A 607 7.45 -6.47 -29.32
N ARG A 608 7.31 -6.07 -30.59
CA ARG A 608 7.02 -4.69 -31.01
C ARG A 608 5.74 -4.09 -30.40
N PHE A 609 4.83 -4.92 -29.91
CA PHE A 609 3.57 -4.50 -29.31
C PHE A 609 3.60 -4.54 -27.78
N LEU A 610 4.67 -5.02 -27.16
CA LEU A 610 4.85 -5.02 -25.70
C LEU A 610 5.51 -3.71 -25.26
N LYS A 611 4.76 -2.90 -24.51
CA LYS A 611 5.24 -1.66 -23.87
C LYS A 611 5.42 -1.91 -22.38
N LYS A 612 6.65 -1.83 -21.88
CA LYS A 612 6.99 -2.02 -20.46
C LYS A 612 6.40 -0.89 -19.63
N ILE A 613 5.80 -1.22 -18.48
CA ILE A 613 5.26 -0.25 -17.51
C ILE A 613 6.16 -0.19 -16.27
N ARG A 614 6.40 -1.34 -15.64
CA ARG A 614 7.24 -1.44 -14.43
C ARG A 614 7.70 -2.86 -14.16
N LYS A 615 8.72 -3.01 -13.32
CA LYS A 615 9.15 -4.31 -12.80
C LYS A 615 8.18 -4.80 -11.71
N LEU A 616 7.80 -6.09 -11.76
CA LEU A 616 6.94 -6.74 -10.77
C LEU A 616 7.73 -7.56 -9.76
N GLY A 617 8.82 -8.20 -10.21
CA GLY A 617 9.64 -9.02 -9.34
C GLY A 617 10.91 -9.49 -10.03
N GLU A 618 11.89 -9.87 -9.24
CA GLU A 618 13.13 -10.46 -9.71
C GLU A 618 13.46 -11.68 -8.84
N GLY A 619 13.50 -12.85 -9.46
CA GLY A 619 13.84 -14.11 -8.82
C GLY A 619 15.12 -14.72 -9.39
N ASN A 620 15.39 -15.95 -8.99
CA ASN A 620 16.49 -16.74 -9.53
C ASN A 620 16.21 -17.20 -10.97
N PHE A 621 14.95 -17.23 -11.40
CA PHE A 621 14.50 -17.79 -12.68
C PHE A 621 14.20 -16.72 -13.74
N GLY A 622 14.52 -15.46 -13.46
CA GLY A 622 14.28 -14.35 -14.39
C GLY A 622 13.70 -13.11 -13.73
N MET A 623 13.49 -12.10 -14.58
CA MET A 623 12.79 -10.87 -14.23
C MET A 623 11.34 -10.97 -14.71
N VAL A 624 10.40 -10.48 -13.90
CA VAL A 624 8.99 -10.35 -14.27
C VAL A 624 8.63 -8.87 -14.36
N GLU A 625 8.07 -8.46 -15.48
CA GLU A 625 7.70 -7.08 -15.80
C GLU A 625 6.20 -7.00 -16.10
N LEU A 626 5.57 -5.88 -15.73
CA LEU A 626 4.25 -5.51 -16.17
C LEU A 626 4.37 -4.80 -17.52
N CYS A 627 3.68 -5.32 -18.54
CA CYS A 627 3.65 -4.73 -19.87
C CYS A 627 2.20 -4.53 -20.34
N LEU A 628 2.01 -3.52 -21.19
CA LEU A 628 0.82 -3.36 -22.03
C LEU A 628 1.10 -4.06 -23.38
N TYR A 629 0.29 -5.05 -23.75
CA TYR A 629 0.32 -5.66 -25.08
C TYR A 629 -0.69 -4.98 -26.00
N ASP A 630 -0.20 -4.17 -26.95
CA ASP A 630 -0.98 -3.25 -27.76
C ASP A 630 -0.70 -3.40 -29.27
N PRO A 631 -1.29 -4.42 -29.95
CA PRO A 631 -1.09 -4.65 -31.38
C PRO A 631 -1.58 -3.54 -32.30
N LYS A 632 -2.54 -2.75 -31.83
CA LYS A 632 -3.14 -1.65 -32.60
C LYS A 632 -2.34 -0.35 -32.49
N GLY A 633 -1.50 -0.23 -31.45
CA GLY A 633 -0.73 0.97 -31.18
C GLY A 633 -1.56 2.13 -30.62
N ASP A 634 -2.82 1.88 -30.29
CA ASP A 634 -3.82 2.86 -29.86
C ASP A 634 -3.98 2.92 -28.33
N GLN A 635 -3.10 2.23 -27.59
CA GLN A 635 -3.09 2.11 -26.13
C GLN A 635 -4.35 1.43 -25.55
N THR A 636 -5.06 0.63 -26.34
CA THR A 636 -6.22 -0.17 -25.89
C THR A 636 -5.87 -1.62 -25.54
N GLY A 637 -4.57 -1.91 -25.53
CA GLY A 637 -4.00 -3.21 -25.21
C GLY A 637 -4.34 -3.76 -23.82
N GLU A 638 -3.98 -5.01 -23.60
CA GLU A 638 -4.17 -5.69 -22.32
C GLU A 638 -2.90 -5.67 -21.46
N LEU A 639 -3.09 -5.61 -20.14
CA LEU A 639 -1.99 -5.75 -19.19
C LEU A 639 -1.60 -7.22 -19.03
N VAL A 640 -0.31 -7.49 -19.12
CA VAL A 640 0.27 -8.84 -19.02
C VAL A 640 1.53 -8.83 -18.15
N ALA A 641 1.77 -9.96 -17.47
CA ALA A 641 3.04 -10.21 -16.79
C ALA A 641 3.98 -10.92 -17.76
N VAL A 642 5.16 -10.34 -17.99
CA VAL A 642 6.17 -10.84 -18.92
C VAL A 642 7.38 -11.33 -18.14
N LYS A 643 7.68 -12.63 -18.22
CA LYS A 643 8.88 -13.22 -17.63
C LYS A 643 9.96 -13.38 -18.69
N SER A 644 11.14 -12.82 -18.43
CA SER A 644 12.34 -12.89 -19.27
C SER A 644 13.52 -13.48 -18.49
N LEU A 645 14.48 -14.07 -19.22
CA LEU A 645 15.69 -14.65 -18.63
C LEU A 645 16.70 -13.56 -18.24
N LYS A 646 17.53 -13.88 -17.24
CA LYS A 646 18.66 -13.02 -16.83
C LYS A 646 19.90 -13.21 -17.71
N THR A 647 20.13 -14.42 -18.23
CA THR A 647 21.30 -14.72 -19.07
C THR A 647 20.94 -15.72 -20.17
N GLU A 648 21.62 -15.64 -21.32
CA GLU A 648 21.35 -16.53 -22.49
C GLU A 648 21.60 -18.02 -22.18
N ASN A 649 22.48 -18.32 -21.21
CA ASN A 649 22.81 -19.68 -20.78
C ASN A 649 21.65 -20.42 -20.08
N GLU A 650 20.59 -19.71 -19.67
CA GLU A 650 19.43 -20.28 -18.96
C GLU A 650 18.21 -20.50 -19.88
N SER A 651 18.38 -20.32 -21.21
CA SER A 651 17.33 -20.49 -22.24
C SER A 651 16.58 -21.82 -22.17
N SER A 652 17.26 -22.90 -21.76
CA SER A 652 16.63 -24.22 -21.61
C SER A 652 15.65 -24.30 -20.43
N ASN A 653 15.85 -23.51 -19.36
CA ASN A 653 14.99 -23.54 -18.18
C ASN A 653 13.66 -22.84 -18.45
N LEU A 654 13.66 -21.65 -19.06
CA LEU A 654 12.43 -20.96 -19.42
C LEU A 654 11.62 -21.71 -20.48
N ARG A 655 12.26 -22.36 -21.46
CA ARG A 655 11.55 -23.23 -22.43
C ARG A 655 10.83 -24.39 -21.75
N ARG A 656 11.45 -25.00 -20.73
CA ARG A 656 10.82 -26.06 -19.92
C ARG A 656 9.66 -25.51 -19.09
N GLU A 657 9.83 -24.35 -18.47
CA GLU A 657 8.76 -23.66 -17.73
C GLU A 657 7.55 -23.40 -18.64
N ILE A 658 7.78 -22.84 -19.83
CA ILE A 658 6.75 -22.62 -20.87
C ILE A 658 6.05 -23.93 -21.23
N SER A 659 6.81 -25.00 -21.50
CA SER A 659 6.20 -26.32 -21.84
C SER A 659 5.37 -26.91 -20.72
N THR A 660 5.69 -26.56 -19.47
CA THR A 660 4.96 -27.02 -18.29
C THR A 660 3.67 -26.21 -18.13
N ILE A 661 3.79 -24.89 -17.96
CA ILE A 661 2.65 -24.02 -17.65
C ILE A 661 1.61 -23.97 -18.78
N ARG A 662 2.02 -24.15 -20.05
CA ARG A 662 1.13 -24.17 -21.21
C ARG A 662 0.00 -25.20 -21.09
N ASN A 663 0.23 -26.31 -20.40
CA ASN A 663 -0.72 -27.43 -20.28
C ASN A 663 -1.47 -27.43 -18.93
N LEU A 664 -1.27 -26.43 -18.07
CA LEU A 664 -1.89 -26.38 -16.75
C LEU A 664 -3.11 -25.45 -16.77
N TYR A 665 -4.28 -25.99 -16.42
CA TYR A 665 -5.54 -25.25 -16.38
C TYR A 665 -6.26 -25.54 -15.06
N HIS A 666 -6.12 -24.62 -14.11
CA HIS A 666 -6.77 -24.73 -12.80
C HIS A 666 -7.05 -23.33 -12.24
N GLU A 667 -8.09 -23.19 -11.41
CA GLU A 667 -8.46 -21.90 -10.81
C GLU A 667 -7.34 -21.32 -9.95
N ASN A 668 -6.66 -22.19 -9.19
CA ASN A 668 -5.53 -21.85 -8.31
C ASN A 668 -4.14 -21.97 -8.98
N ILE A 669 -4.04 -21.89 -10.31
CA ILE A 669 -2.75 -21.81 -11.04
C ILE A 669 -2.77 -20.58 -11.95
N VAL A 670 -1.67 -19.83 -11.98
CA VAL A 670 -1.53 -18.65 -12.85
C VAL A 670 -1.74 -19.03 -14.32
N LYS A 671 -2.60 -18.29 -15.01
CA LYS A 671 -2.94 -18.56 -16.42
C LYS A 671 -1.78 -18.21 -17.35
N TYR A 672 -1.36 -19.19 -18.14
CA TYR A 672 -0.57 -19.00 -19.34
C TYR A 672 -1.38 -18.23 -20.39
N LYS A 673 -0.79 -17.18 -20.98
CA LYS A 673 -1.40 -16.45 -22.10
C LYS A 673 -0.69 -16.70 -23.41
N GLY A 674 0.64 -16.81 -23.39
CA GLY A 674 1.40 -16.98 -24.60
C GLY A 674 2.90 -16.88 -24.42
N ILE A 675 3.59 -16.79 -25.54
CA ILE A 675 5.03 -16.53 -25.62
C ILE A 675 5.29 -15.34 -26.53
N CYS A 676 6.41 -14.66 -26.30
CA CYS A 676 6.94 -13.66 -27.20
C CYS A 676 8.35 -14.05 -27.62
N ASN A 677 8.60 -14.14 -28.92
CA ASN A 677 9.92 -14.42 -29.47
C ASN A 677 10.57 -13.11 -29.92
N ASP A 678 11.84 -12.88 -29.54
CA ASP A 678 12.64 -11.78 -30.08
C ASP A 678 12.99 -12.01 -31.56
N GLU A 679 13.32 -10.93 -32.28
CA GLU A 679 13.75 -10.99 -33.68
C GLU A 679 15.02 -11.87 -33.78
N GLY A 680 14.90 -13.03 -34.44
CA GLY A 680 15.96 -14.05 -34.52
C GLY A 680 15.76 -15.28 -33.62
N GLY A 681 14.74 -15.31 -32.75
CA GLY A 681 14.33 -16.51 -32.00
C GLY A 681 15.26 -16.94 -30.85
N ALA A 682 16.29 -16.15 -30.55
CA ALA A 682 17.27 -16.45 -29.51
C ALA A 682 16.68 -16.32 -28.09
N ASN A 683 15.85 -15.30 -27.85
CA ASN A 683 15.24 -15.03 -26.55
C ASN A 683 13.72 -15.20 -26.60
N ILE A 684 13.21 -16.11 -25.77
CA ILE A 684 11.78 -16.34 -25.56
C ILE A 684 11.35 -15.65 -24.26
N LYS A 685 10.17 -15.03 -24.25
CA LYS A 685 9.54 -14.48 -23.06
C LYS A 685 8.22 -15.21 -22.80
N LEU A 686 7.93 -15.49 -21.54
CA LEU A 686 6.67 -16.10 -21.11
C LEU A 686 5.66 -15.00 -20.77
N ILE A 687 4.46 -15.08 -21.34
CA ILE A 687 3.37 -14.13 -21.11
C ILE A 687 2.30 -14.79 -20.24
N MET A 688 1.98 -14.16 -19.11
CA MET A 688 1.04 -14.64 -18.10
C MET A 688 -0.02 -13.58 -17.78
N GLU A 689 -1.11 -13.99 -17.13
CA GLU A 689 -2.05 -13.04 -16.53
C GLU A 689 -1.35 -12.18 -15.47
N TYR A 690 -1.66 -10.88 -15.46
CA TYR A 690 -1.21 -9.97 -14.42
C TYR A 690 -2.15 -10.03 -13.21
N LEU A 691 -1.59 -10.28 -12.02
CA LEU A 691 -2.30 -10.30 -10.74
C LEU A 691 -1.85 -9.10 -9.90
N PRO A 692 -2.69 -8.05 -9.77
CA PRO A 692 -2.26 -6.76 -9.20
C PRO A 692 -1.85 -6.81 -7.73
N SER A 693 -2.44 -7.72 -6.95
CA SER A 693 -2.20 -7.84 -5.51
C SER A 693 -0.87 -8.51 -5.14
N GLY A 694 -0.10 -8.97 -6.14
CA GLY A 694 1.23 -9.55 -5.94
C GLY A 694 1.20 -10.90 -5.21
N SER A 695 2.30 -11.24 -4.53
CA SER A 695 2.44 -12.51 -3.80
C SER A 695 1.91 -12.43 -2.37
N LEU A 696 1.52 -13.57 -1.76
CA LEU A 696 1.12 -13.67 -0.35
C LEU A 696 2.22 -13.18 0.59
N LYS A 697 3.50 -13.37 0.23
CA LYS A 697 4.65 -12.83 0.97
C LYS A 697 4.57 -11.30 1.14
N GLU A 698 4.06 -10.60 0.14
CA GLU A 698 3.88 -9.15 0.19
C GLU A 698 2.49 -8.73 0.64
N TYR A 699 1.47 -9.51 0.30
CA TYR A 699 0.07 -9.20 0.57
C TYR A 699 -0.32 -9.39 2.04
N LEU A 700 0.10 -10.49 2.68
CA LEU A 700 -0.34 -10.83 4.04
C LEU A 700 0.14 -9.83 5.11
N PRO A 701 1.40 -9.36 5.11
CA PRO A 701 1.82 -8.32 6.05
C PRO A 701 0.95 -7.06 5.94
N ARG A 702 0.70 -6.62 4.69
CA ARG A 702 -0.08 -5.40 4.36
C ARG A 702 -1.57 -5.50 4.71
N ASN A 703 -2.13 -6.71 4.74
CA ASN A 703 -3.56 -6.94 4.91
C ASN A 703 -3.91 -7.72 6.19
N LYS A 704 -3.00 -7.75 7.18
CA LYS A 704 -3.16 -8.51 8.42
C LYS A 704 -4.46 -8.19 9.16
N SER A 705 -4.85 -6.91 9.26
CA SER A 705 -6.10 -6.50 9.95
C SER A 705 -7.38 -6.89 9.21
N LYS A 706 -7.31 -7.06 7.88
CA LYS A 706 -8.44 -7.45 7.01
C LYS A 706 -8.48 -8.95 6.75
N THR A 707 -7.48 -9.70 7.21
CA THR A 707 -7.30 -11.12 6.92
C THR A 707 -7.45 -11.92 8.21
N ASP A 708 -8.65 -12.42 8.44
CA ASP A 708 -8.93 -13.32 9.56
C ASP A 708 -8.36 -14.73 9.33
N GLN A 709 -8.43 -15.55 10.37
CA GLN A 709 -7.91 -16.91 10.35
C GLN A 709 -8.64 -17.81 9.35
N LYS A 710 -9.95 -17.59 9.18
CA LYS A 710 -10.75 -18.29 8.18
C LYS A 710 -10.25 -18.01 6.76
N ARG A 711 -9.83 -16.79 6.47
CA ARG A 711 -9.24 -16.41 5.19
C ARG A 711 -7.87 -17.06 4.97
N LEU A 712 -7.02 -17.10 6.00
CA LEU A 712 -5.74 -17.83 5.93
C LEU A 712 -5.95 -19.32 5.60
N LEU A 713 -6.95 -19.96 6.20
CA LEU A 713 -7.30 -21.36 5.92
C LEU A 713 -7.86 -21.56 4.51
N ASN A 714 -8.65 -20.61 4.01
CA ASN A 714 -9.10 -20.65 2.61
C ASN A 714 -7.92 -20.57 1.64
N TYR A 715 -6.90 -19.74 1.91
CA TYR A 715 -5.69 -19.72 1.09
C TYR A 715 -4.95 -21.06 1.15
N ALA A 716 -4.82 -21.66 2.34
CA ALA A 716 -4.22 -22.99 2.50
C ALA A 716 -4.95 -24.06 1.69
N LEU A 717 -6.29 -24.09 1.77
CA LEU A 717 -7.14 -25.02 1.02
C LEU A 717 -6.94 -24.87 -0.50
N GLN A 718 -6.96 -23.64 -1.01
CA GLN A 718 -6.78 -23.36 -2.44
C GLN A 718 -5.40 -23.77 -2.96
N ILE A 719 -4.34 -23.56 -2.16
CA ILE A 719 -3.00 -24.04 -2.50
C ILE A 719 -2.99 -25.57 -2.56
N CYS A 720 -3.63 -26.27 -1.62
CA CYS A 720 -3.74 -27.73 -1.69
C CYS A 720 -4.50 -28.21 -2.93
N GLN A 721 -5.60 -27.54 -3.31
CA GLN A 721 -6.37 -27.87 -4.52
C GLN A 721 -5.52 -27.72 -5.79
N GLY A 722 -4.79 -26.61 -5.93
CA GLY A 722 -3.88 -26.41 -7.05
C GLY A 722 -2.73 -27.42 -7.10
N MET A 723 -2.16 -27.77 -5.94
CA MET A 723 -1.07 -28.74 -5.84
C MET A 723 -1.53 -30.20 -6.07
N GLU A 724 -2.76 -30.54 -5.67
CA GLU A 724 -3.36 -31.84 -5.99
C GLU A 724 -3.58 -31.98 -7.50
N TYR A 725 -4.10 -30.92 -8.15
CA TYR A 725 -4.19 -30.88 -9.61
C TYR A 725 -2.81 -31.07 -10.25
N LEU A 726 -1.79 -30.32 -9.81
CA LEU A 726 -0.43 -30.41 -10.35
C LEU A 726 0.17 -31.83 -10.19
N GLY A 727 -0.04 -32.44 -9.02
CA GLY A 727 0.36 -33.81 -8.74
C GLY A 727 -0.36 -34.84 -9.61
N SER A 728 -1.65 -34.62 -9.93
CA SER A 728 -2.42 -35.47 -10.85
C SER A 728 -1.86 -35.45 -12.29
N GLN A 729 -1.23 -34.34 -12.67
CA GLN A 729 -0.54 -34.16 -13.96
C GLN A 729 0.92 -34.66 -13.92
N ASN A 730 1.31 -35.41 -12.87
CA ASN A 730 2.67 -35.95 -12.66
C ASN A 730 3.79 -34.89 -12.61
N TYR A 731 3.48 -33.68 -12.16
CA TYR A 731 4.47 -32.63 -11.91
C TYR A 731 4.82 -32.51 -10.42
N ILE A 732 6.07 -32.15 -10.16
CA ILE A 732 6.58 -31.70 -8.85
C ILE A 732 6.98 -30.24 -9.00
N HIS A 733 6.42 -29.36 -8.18
CA HIS A 733 6.62 -27.92 -8.23
C HIS A 733 8.06 -27.54 -7.86
N ARG A 734 8.58 -28.08 -6.74
CA ARG A 734 9.94 -27.85 -6.21
C ARG A 734 10.26 -26.43 -5.74
N ASP A 735 9.32 -25.50 -5.86
CA ASP A 735 9.46 -24.16 -5.25
C ASP A 735 8.15 -23.62 -4.64
N LEU A 736 7.44 -24.47 -3.89
CA LEU A 736 6.20 -24.03 -3.24
C LEU A 736 6.53 -23.21 -1.98
N ALA A 737 6.23 -21.90 -2.02
CA ALA A 737 6.48 -20.94 -0.95
C ALA A 737 5.53 -19.74 -1.08
N ALA A 738 5.28 -18.99 0.00
CA ALA A 738 4.33 -17.87 -0.01
C ALA A 738 4.69 -16.76 -1.03
N ARG A 739 5.97 -16.63 -1.40
CA ARG A 739 6.43 -15.71 -2.47
C ARG A 739 5.98 -16.09 -3.88
N ASN A 740 5.63 -17.36 -4.08
CA ASN A 740 5.17 -17.94 -5.35
C ASN A 740 3.65 -18.18 -5.36
N ILE A 741 2.94 -17.77 -4.30
CA ILE A 741 1.47 -17.76 -4.28
C ILE A 741 1.00 -16.34 -4.54
N LEU A 742 0.38 -16.10 -5.70
CA LEU A 742 -0.13 -14.81 -6.12
C LEU A 742 -1.60 -14.62 -5.70
N VAL A 743 -1.96 -13.41 -5.33
CA VAL A 743 -3.32 -13.05 -4.89
C VAL A 743 -4.09 -12.47 -6.08
N GLU A 744 -5.19 -13.10 -6.45
CA GLU A 744 -6.07 -12.59 -7.50
C GLU A 744 -7.11 -11.60 -6.96
N ASN A 745 -7.65 -11.88 -5.78
CA ASN A 745 -8.49 -11.00 -4.98
C ASN A 745 -8.50 -11.52 -3.53
N GLU A 746 -9.19 -10.82 -2.61
CA GLU A 746 -9.24 -11.20 -1.19
C GLU A 746 -9.65 -12.65 -0.92
N SER A 747 -10.40 -13.28 -1.85
CA SER A 747 -10.93 -14.64 -1.70
C SER A 747 -10.22 -15.69 -2.55
N LEU A 748 -9.27 -15.33 -3.41
CA LEU A 748 -8.71 -16.23 -4.42
C LEU A 748 -7.20 -16.05 -4.60
N VAL A 749 -6.46 -17.15 -4.49
CA VAL A 749 -5.00 -17.24 -4.68
C VAL A 749 -4.62 -18.25 -5.75
N LYS A 750 -3.46 -18.04 -6.38
CA LYS A 750 -2.92 -18.86 -7.46
C LYS A 750 -1.45 -19.19 -7.28
N ILE A 751 -1.07 -20.41 -7.62
CA ILE A 751 0.32 -20.88 -7.63
C ILE A 751 0.99 -20.40 -8.91
N GLY A 752 2.16 -19.79 -8.78
CA GLY A 752 3.02 -19.33 -9.86
C GLY A 752 4.47 -19.80 -9.71
N ASP A 753 5.32 -19.34 -10.65
CA ASP A 753 6.74 -19.66 -10.79
C ASP A 753 7.05 -21.16 -10.94
N PHE A 754 6.98 -21.63 -12.19
CA PHE A 754 7.19 -23.03 -12.55
C PHE A 754 8.63 -23.31 -12.99
N GLY A 755 9.57 -22.39 -12.72
CA GLY A 755 10.96 -22.47 -13.19
C GLY A 755 11.71 -23.73 -12.71
N LEU A 756 11.36 -24.26 -11.53
CA LEU A 756 11.93 -25.50 -11.00
C LEU A 756 11.09 -26.75 -11.25
N THR A 757 9.90 -26.61 -11.82
CA THR A 757 8.94 -27.71 -11.95
C THR A 757 9.49 -28.81 -12.87
N LYS A 758 9.26 -30.07 -12.48
CA LYS A 758 9.71 -31.24 -13.25
C LYS A 758 8.60 -32.28 -13.33
N SER A 759 8.46 -32.89 -14.50
CA SER A 759 7.63 -34.08 -14.66
C SER A 759 8.34 -35.31 -14.11
N ILE A 760 7.58 -36.16 -13.44
CA ILE A 760 8.00 -37.50 -13.09
C ILE A 760 7.66 -38.40 -14.28
N LYS A 761 8.61 -39.25 -14.70
CA LYS A 761 8.32 -40.27 -15.72
C LYS A 761 7.49 -41.39 -15.09
N ASP A 762 6.58 -42.00 -15.84
CA ASP A 762 5.62 -42.99 -15.33
C ASP A 762 6.28 -44.21 -14.66
N ASP A 763 7.55 -44.50 -14.96
CA ASP A 763 8.35 -45.59 -14.39
C ASP A 763 9.10 -45.23 -13.10
N LYS A 764 9.01 -43.98 -12.64
CA LYS A 764 9.78 -43.47 -11.48
C LYS A 764 8.86 -42.87 -10.43
N GLU A 765 9.23 -43.05 -9.17
CA GLU A 765 8.53 -42.44 -8.03
C GLU A 765 9.07 -41.06 -7.66
N TYR A 766 10.29 -40.72 -8.13
CA TYR A 766 10.98 -39.49 -7.79
C TYR A 766 11.78 -38.92 -8.96
N TYR A 767 11.98 -37.60 -8.90
CA TYR A 767 12.92 -36.88 -9.73
C TYR A 767 14.23 -36.65 -8.97
N LYS A 768 15.39 -36.87 -9.62
CA LYS A 768 16.71 -36.60 -9.01
C LYS A 768 17.38 -35.43 -9.71
N VAL A 769 17.72 -34.39 -8.94
CA VAL A 769 18.42 -33.21 -9.47
C VAL A 769 19.92 -33.51 -9.59
N THR A 770 20.46 -33.31 -10.78
CA THR A 770 21.88 -33.51 -11.10
C THR A 770 22.66 -32.20 -11.27
N GLU A 771 21.96 -31.10 -11.56
CA GLU A 771 22.54 -29.78 -11.81
C GLU A 771 22.64 -28.96 -10.52
N GLU A 772 23.71 -28.16 -10.37
CA GLU A 772 23.81 -27.18 -9.27
C GLU A 772 23.02 -25.92 -9.64
N GLN A 773 22.05 -25.56 -8.81
CA GLN A 773 21.16 -24.41 -9.01
C GLN A 773 20.78 -23.83 -7.65
N ASP A 774 20.62 -22.50 -7.57
CA ASP A 774 20.10 -21.86 -6.37
C ASP A 774 18.70 -22.38 -6.04
N SER A 775 18.53 -22.88 -4.82
CA SER A 775 17.35 -23.63 -4.41
C SER A 775 16.78 -23.10 -3.09
N PRO A 776 15.45 -23.16 -2.88
CA PRO A 776 14.78 -22.70 -1.66
C PRO A 776 14.97 -23.68 -0.50
N VAL A 777 16.21 -23.84 -0.06
CA VAL A 777 16.64 -24.89 0.88
C VAL A 777 15.86 -24.93 2.20
N TYR A 778 15.33 -23.80 2.69
CA TYR A 778 14.51 -23.77 3.90
C TYR A 778 13.08 -24.33 3.72
N TRP A 779 12.64 -24.52 2.48
CA TRP A 779 11.37 -25.18 2.13
C TRP A 779 11.56 -26.64 1.75
N TYR A 780 12.81 -27.13 1.64
CA TYR A 780 13.09 -28.48 1.18
C TYR A 780 12.93 -29.52 2.28
N ALA A 781 12.43 -30.67 1.86
CA ALA A 781 12.36 -31.87 2.68
C ALA A 781 13.75 -32.49 2.89
N PRO A 782 13.95 -33.31 3.95
CA PRO A 782 15.25 -33.93 4.24
C PRO A 782 15.83 -34.73 3.07
N GLU A 783 15.01 -35.49 2.35
CA GLU A 783 15.44 -36.29 1.19
C GLU A 783 15.89 -35.42 -0.01
N CYS A 784 15.33 -34.22 -0.13
CA CYS A 784 15.74 -33.24 -1.15
C CYS A 784 17.12 -32.68 -0.82
N LEU A 785 17.38 -32.37 0.45
CA LEU A 785 18.65 -31.84 0.92
C LEU A 785 19.77 -32.90 0.88
N LEU A 786 19.47 -34.12 1.34
CA LEU A 786 20.45 -35.21 1.49
C LEU A 786 20.76 -35.91 0.17
N ASN A 787 19.74 -36.22 -0.62
CA ASN A 787 19.87 -37.13 -1.77
C ASN A 787 19.52 -36.47 -3.10
N ARG A 788 19.11 -35.19 -3.07
CA ARG A 788 18.61 -34.45 -4.24
C ARG A 788 17.43 -35.16 -4.92
N LYS A 789 16.66 -35.95 -4.14
CA LYS A 789 15.46 -36.66 -4.61
C LYS A 789 14.23 -35.85 -4.27
N PHE A 790 13.33 -35.71 -5.23
CA PHE A 790 12.08 -34.98 -5.11
C PHE A 790 10.92 -35.90 -5.45
N TYR A 791 9.95 -35.95 -4.54
CA TYR A 791 8.71 -36.70 -4.65
C TYR A 791 7.54 -35.72 -4.68
N LYS A 792 6.34 -36.17 -5.04
CA LYS A 792 5.10 -35.39 -4.79
C LYS A 792 4.96 -35.05 -3.29
N ALA A 793 5.33 -35.99 -2.42
CA ALA A 793 5.38 -35.80 -0.97
C ALA A 793 6.46 -34.79 -0.50
N SER A 794 7.44 -34.44 -1.35
CA SER A 794 8.39 -33.36 -1.05
C SER A 794 7.73 -31.99 -1.18
N ASP A 795 6.76 -31.82 -2.09
CA ASP A 795 5.98 -30.58 -2.16
C ASP A 795 5.00 -30.44 -0.98
N VAL A 796 4.54 -31.56 -0.39
CA VAL A 796 3.76 -31.53 0.87
C VAL A 796 4.60 -30.92 2.00
N TRP A 797 5.88 -31.28 2.10
CA TRP A 797 6.78 -30.66 3.08
C TRP A 797 6.89 -29.15 2.85
N SER A 798 7.14 -28.75 1.59
CA SER A 798 7.20 -27.34 1.19
C SER A 798 5.89 -26.60 1.52
N PHE A 799 4.75 -27.26 1.35
CA PHE A 799 3.44 -26.73 1.76
C PHE A 799 3.36 -26.52 3.27
N GLY A 800 3.85 -27.45 4.10
CA GLY A 800 3.90 -27.25 5.55
C GLY A 800 4.68 -25.99 5.94
N VAL A 801 5.81 -25.72 5.26
CA VAL A 801 6.59 -24.48 5.44
C VAL A 801 5.82 -23.25 4.95
N THR A 802 5.15 -23.36 3.80
CA THR A 802 4.29 -22.29 3.25
C THR A 802 3.11 -21.98 4.17
N LEU A 803 2.50 -22.99 4.77
CA LEU A 803 1.41 -22.85 5.74
C LEU A 803 1.89 -22.12 7.00
N TYR A 804 3.12 -22.41 7.45
CA TYR A 804 3.75 -21.65 8.52
C TYR A 804 3.96 -20.17 8.14
N GLU A 805 4.41 -19.86 6.92
CA GLU A 805 4.48 -18.47 6.43
C GLU A 805 3.08 -17.80 6.45
N ILE A 806 2.05 -18.49 5.97
CA ILE A 806 0.67 -17.97 5.95
C ILE A 806 0.18 -17.66 7.38
N MET A 807 0.39 -18.58 8.33
CA MET A 807 -0.08 -18.42 9.72
C MET A 807 0.71 -17.39 10.52
N THR A 808 1.91 -17.02 10.06
CA THR A 808 2.70 -15.91 10.60
C THR A 808 2.47 -14.60 9.84
N TYR A 809 1.54 -14.56 8.90
CA TYR A 809 1.32 -13.42 8.00
C TYR A 809 2.58 -13.00 7.24
N CYS A 810 3.46 -13.96 6.92
CA CYS A 810 4.76 -13.73 6.29
C CYS A 810 5.64 -12.74 7.06
N ASP A 811 5.51 -12.68 8.38
CA ASP A 811 6.32 -11.86 9.25
C ASP A 811 7.83 -12.16 9.02
N ARG A 812 8.59 -11.10 8.74
CA ARG A 812 10.02 -11.19 8.40
C ARG A 812 10.82 -11.79 9.56
N ASP A 813 10.52 -11.41 10.80
CA ASP A 813 11.23 -11.88 11.98
C ASP A 813 10.91 -13.34 12.31
N ASN A 814 9.75 -13.79 11.88
CA ASN A 814 9.29 -15.17 12.01
C ASN A 814 9.41 -15.96 10.71
N SER A 815 10.14 -15.47 9.71
CA SER A 815 10.33 -16.18 8.44
C SER A 815 11.11 -17.49 8.63
N PRO A 816 10.90 -18.52 7.77
CA PRO A 816 11.56 -19.81 7.91
C PRO A 816 13.09 -19.74 8.07
N PRO A 817 13.82 -18.89 7.29
CA PRO A 817 15.26 -18.72 7.49
C PRO A 817 15.61 -18.12 8.87
N GLN A 818 14.86 -17.12 9.34
CA GLN A 818 15.15 -16.45 10.62
C GLN A 818 14.90 -17.37 11.81
N VAL A 819 13.81 -18.13 11.79
CA VAL A 819 13.44 -19.09 12.85
C VAL A 819 14.49 -20.19 12.98
N PHE A 820 14.96 -20.70 11.83
CA PHE A 820 16.06 -21.66 11.78
C PHE A 820 17.34 -21.08 12.41
N LEU A 821 17.76 -19.88 11.97
CA LEU A 821 18.99 -19.22 12.42
C LEU A 821 18.94 -18.84 13.91
N LYS A 822 17.77 -18.46 14.44
CA LYS A 822 17.55 -18.19 15.87
C LYS A 822 17.80 -19.44 16.72
N THR A 823 17.44 -20.61 16.21
CA THR A 823 17.49 -21.86 16.98
C THR A 823 18.86 -22.53 16.95
N ILE A 824 19.56 -22.49 15.81
CA ILE A 824 20.79 -23.28 15.57
C ILE A 824 22.06 -22.39 15.49
N GLY A 825 21.88 -21.06 15.55
CA GLY A 825 22.96 -20.09 15.55
C GLY A 825 23.45 -19.72 14.14
N ARG A 826 23.97 -18.51 13.99
CA ARG A 826 24.41 -17.98 12.68
C ARG A 826 25.54 -18.83 12.09
N SER A 827 25.36 -19.27 10.85
CA SER A 827 26.37 -19.94 10.02
C SER A 827 26.26 -19.44 8.57
N HIS A 828 27.33 -19.55 7.80
CA HIS A 828 27.38 -19.09 6.40
C HIS A 828 27.61 -20.28 5.45
N GLY A 829 26.98 -20.24 4.27
CA GLY A 829 27.23 -21.18 3.16
C GLY A 829 26.88 -22.65 3.47
N GLN A 830 27.74 -23.58 3.03
CA GLN A 830 27.55 -25.03 3.15
C GLN A 830 27.36 -25.52 4.59
N MET A 831 27.94 -24.82 5.57
CA MET A 831 27.78 -25.13 6.99
C MET A 831 26.32 -24.95 7.46
N THR A 832 25.57 -24.03 6.84
CA THR A 832 24.14 -23.82 7.13
C THR A 832 23.30 -25.00 6.66
N MET A 833 23.65 -25.60 5.52
CA MET A 833 22.94 -26.77 4.98
C MET A 833 23.19 -28.02 5.83
N ALA A 834 24.45 -28.26 6.22
CA ALA A 834 24.78 -29.37 7.09
C ALA A 834 24.04 -29.29 8.44
N ARG A 835 24.01 -28.09 9.05
CA ARG A 835 23.27 -27.84 10.30
C ARG A 835 21.76 -27.99 10.14
N LEU A 836 21.21 -27.59 8.99
CA LEU A 836 19.79 -27.74 8.69
C LEU A 836 19.41 -29.22 8.62
N VAL A 837 20.18 -30.00 7.86
CA VAL A 837 20.01 -31.44 7.75
C VAL A 837 20.11 -32.11 9.13
N GLU A 838 21.19 -31.83 9.88
CA GLU A 838 21.41 -32.42 11.21
C GLU A 838 20.25 -32.12 12.17
N ALA A 839 19.74 -30.89 12.17
CA ALA A 839 18.60 -30.51 13.00
C ALA A 839 17.33 -31.27 12.61
N LEU A 840 17.02 -31.35 11.31
CA LEU A 840 15.84 -32.05 10.81
C LEU A 840 15.91 -33.56 11.11
N GLU A 841 17.09 -34.18 10.98
CA GLU A 841 17.33 -35.58 11.34
C GLU A 841 17.18 -35.84 12.85
N LYS A 842 17.54 -34.88 13.70
CA LYS A 842 17.28 -34.92 15.15
C LYS A 842 15.82 -34.64 15.53
N GLY A 843 14.93 -34.48 14.55
CA GLY A 843 13.50 -34.29 14.76
C GLY A 843 13.10 -32.83 15.03
N TRP A 844 14.00 -31.86 14.85
CA TRP A 844 13.64 -30.45 14.97
C TRP A 844 12.62 -30.06 13.90
N ARG A 845 11.60 -29.30 14.29
CA ARG A 845 10.59 -28.71 13.42
C ARG A 845 10.34 -27.26 13.86
N MET A 846 9.81 -26.44 12.96
CA MET A 846 9.45 -25.06 13.31
C MET A 846 8.40 -25.05 14.43
N PRO A 847 8.51 -24.15 15.42
CA PRO A 847 7.56 -24.04 16.51
C PRO A 847 6.18 -23.59 16.02
N ARG A 848 5.14 -23.83 16.82
CA ARG A 848 3.79 -23.31 16.55
C ARG A 848 3.79 -21.78 16.63
N PRO A 849 3.30 -21.06 15.60
CA PRO A 849 3.09 -19.60 15.72
C PRO A 849 2.08 -19.27 16.83
N ASP A 850 2.28 -18.15 17.53
CA ASP A 850 1.48 -17.78 18.71
C ASP A 850 -0.03 -17.76 18.42
N SER A 851 -0.43 -17.15 17.29
CA SER A 851 -1.82 -17.04 16.84
C SER A 851 -2.33 -18.25 16.04
N CYS A 852 -1.54 -19.32 15.89
CA CYS A 852 -1.93 -20.48 15.08
C CYS A 852 -2.68 -21.52 15.93
N PRO A 853 -3.89 -21.96 15.55
CA PRO A 853 -4.59 -23.01 16.28
C PRO A 853 -3.85 -24.34 16.23
N GLU A 854 -3.95 -25.10 17.32
CA GLU A 854 -3.31 -26.41 17.45
C GLU A 854 -3.72 -27.38 16.34
N MET A 855 -4.99 -27.34 15.92
CA MET A 855 -5.48 -28.20 14.84
C MET A 855 -4.80 -27.90 13.49
N VAL A 856 -4.48 -26.63 13.22
CA VAL A 856 -3.79 -26.20 12.01
C VAL A 856 -2.31 -26.57 12.09
N TYR A 857 -1.68 -26.35 13.26
CA TYR A 857 -0.30 -26.75 13.51
C TYR A 857 -0.10 -28.27 13.42
N SER A 858 -1.07 -29.06 13.88
CA SER A 858 -1.07 -30.52 13.69
C SER A 858 -0.98 -30.91 12.21
N GLN A 859 -1.63 -30.18 11.30
CA GLN A 859 -1.48 -30.43 9.86
C GLN A 859 -0.10 -30.02 9.35
N MET A 860 0.48 -28.91 9.81
CA MET A 860 1.87 -28.55 9.49
C MET A 860 2.83 -29.67 9.92
N TYR A 861 2.66 -30.20 11.13
CA TYR A 861 3.51 -31.25 11.67
C TYR A 861 3.40 -32.56 10.86
N ARG A 862 2.18 -32.94 10.43
CA ARG A 862 1.97 -34.08 9.53
C ARG A 862 2.64 -33.90 8.17
N CYS A 863 2.68 -32.68 7.64
CA CYS A 863 3.43 -32.35 6.42
C CYS A 863 4.94 -32.57 6.59
N TRP A 864 5.46 -32.37 7.81
CA TRP A 864 6.88 -32.51 8.14
C TRP A 864 7.28 -33.90 8.68
N SER A 865 6.51 -34.95 8.37
CA SER A 865 6.91 -36.32 8.66
C SER A 865 8.24 -36.65 7.98
N GLN A 866 9.16 -37.29 8.70
CA GLN A 866 10.53 -37.53 8.22
C GLN A 866 10.55 -38.35 6.92
N ALA A 867 9.87 -39.49 6.92
CA ALA A 867 9.75 -40.36 5.76
C ALA A 867 8.66 -39.83 4.80
N PRO A 868 8.94 -39.68 3.49
CA PRO A 868 7.99 -39.15 2.51
C PRO A 868 6.64 -39.89 2.48
N GLU A 869 6.66 -41.22 2.61
CA GLU A 869 5.50 -42.11 2.58
C GLU A 869 4.54 -41.93 3.77
N ASN A 870 5.02 -41.34 4.88
CA ASN A 870 4.22 -41.09 6.07
C ASN A 870 3.58 -39.70 6.08
N ARG A 871 3.91 -38.85 5.10
CA ARG A 871 3.34 -37.50 4.99
C ARG A 871 1.89 -37.60 4.53
N VAL A 872 1.04 -36.72 5.07
CA VAL A 872 -0.32 -36.53 4.56
C VAL A 872 -0.26 -36.07 3.10
N ASP A 873 -1.15 -36.57 2.24
CA ASP A 873 -1.24 -36.11 0.85
C ASP A 873 -2.09 -34.83 0.74
N PHE A 874 -2.01 -34.13 -0.41
CA PHE A 874 -2.81 -32.93 -0.63
C PHE A 874 -4.32 -33.21 -0.57
N LYS A 875 -4.76 -34.38 -1.06
CA LYS A 875 -6.15 -34.83 -0.95
C LYS A 875 -6.62 -34.95 0.51
N GLY A 876 -5.77 -35.45 1.41
CA GLY A 876 -6.03 -35.52 2.84
C GLY A 876 -6.09 -34.14 3.49
N LEU A 877 -5.17 -33.24 3.12
CA LEU A 877 -5.16 -31.86 3.60
C LEU A 877 -6.41 -31.07 3.18
N ILE A 878 -6.88 -31.24 1.95
CA ILE A 878 -8.11 -30.62 1.43
C ILE A 878 -9.29 -30.96 2.35
N LYS A 879 -9.51 -32.25 2.62
CA LYS A 879 -10.61 -32.72 3.48
C LYS A 879 -10.53 -32.12 4.88
N GLU A 880 -9.33 -32.01 5.43
CA GLU A 880 -9.13 -31.46 6.77
C GLU A 880 -9.40 -29.94 6.79
N PHE A 881 -8.90 -29.18 5.83
CA PHE A 881 -9.17 -27.74 5.78
C PHE A 881 -10.63 -27.42 5.49
N GLU A 882 -11.30 -28.19 4.63
CA GLU A 882 -12.75 -28.12 4.44
C GLU A 882 -13.49 -28.37 5.76
N PHE A 883 -13.10 -29.42 6.50
CA PHE A 883 -13.68 -29.71 7.81
C PHE A 883 -13.44 -28.56 8.81
N LEU A 884 -12.24 -28.02 8.89
CA LEU A 884 -11.90 -26.89 9.77
C LEU A 884 -12.74 -25.64 9.43
N LEU A 885 -12.92 -25.32 8.15
CA LEU A 885 -13.71 -24.17 7.70
C LEU A 885 -15.21 -24.24 8.06
N THR A 886 -15.73 -25.44 8.40
CA THR A 886 -17.12 -25.62 8.86
C THR A 886 -17.32 -25.39 10.36
N ARG A 887 -16.25 -25.28 11.16
CA ARG A 887 -16.35 -25.10 12.61
C ARG A 887 -16.53 -23.62 12.96
N GLU A 888 -17.48 -23.32 13.85
CA GLU A 888 -17.78 -21.94 14.29
C GLU A 888 -16.69 -21.31 15.18
N ASN A 889 -15.78 -22.11 15.74
CA ASN A 889 -14.77 -21.68 16.72
C ASN A 889 -13.33 -21.61 16.15
N ILE A 890 -13.17 -21.27 14.87
CA ILE A 890 -11.87 -21.03 14.23
C ILE A 890 -11.74 -19.57 13.82
#